data_AF-A0A1Q6NIL7-F1
#
_entry.id   AF-A0A1Q6NIL7-F1
#
_cell.length_a   1.000
_cell.length_b   1.000
_cell.length_c   1.000
_cell.angle_alpha   90.00
_cell.angle_beta   90.00
_cell.angle_gamma   90.00
#
_symmetry.space_group_name_H-M   'P 1'
#
loop_
_entity.id
_entity.type
_entity.pdbx_description
1 polymer ?
#
loop_
_entity_poly.entity_id
_entity_poly.type
_entity_poly.pdbx_seq_one_letter_code
_entity_poly.pdbx_strand_id
1 'polypeptide(L)'
;MTKIFKNMAPYWYMIVAIVLLLIVQAFGDLSLPQYTSDIIDVGIQNKGVEHILPVKMTEDEYEISQLYMTSKEKKVWKDTYEKKGEYYICKVEDEEKLDQLDDTFLTAIFLNHNMSNVKESQFKKMIKNSIASNPAMAPMKDKIDDMSVDEIGKMLNMEFKSFQEEDDNGKKVTYVDVRPMLYQMKQTGMMSAKDIQKSREEIEKKMNDIGESTLFSTGVAYATKCDKAAGVDIDKIQTDYLWKEGGRMLGIAFMILVAAIGVGFLASKVGASVGRDLRGKIYKKVMGFSNAEMNRFSTASLITRSTNDIQQIQMVIAVMLRLLLYAPIIGIGGIIKVYQTGAGMEWIIALAVVVILGFVMLLVSMAMPKFKIMQTLVDGLNLVSREILTGLSVIRAFGREKTEEERFDEANKKLTGTQLFTNRIMTFMMPGMMFIMYSVTILITWVSAQKIDAGTLQVGAMTAFITYAMQIVMAFLMMTAMSIMVPRAGVAADRIDEVLKTEASVQDVKKPETLKEHKGVLEFSHVDFKYPGAEHNVLSDIDFKVEPGKTTAIIGSTGCGKSTLVNLIPRFYDVTGGQITLDGKDICRISMEELREEIGFVPQKGVLFSGTIASNLRFGKADATDEDIKEAAEIAQATEFIETKKEKYNSPIAQGGSNVSGGQKQRLAIARAIAKKAKVLVFDDSFSALDMKTDAALRKELNEKVQDASIVIVAQRVSTILHADQILVLDDGKIVGKGTHEELLKNCEVYLQIAKSQLSEKELGLEKLGLAKEKAEKETNKKGGK
;
A
#
# COMPACT_ATOMS: atom_id res chain seq x y z
N MET A 1 13.03 -0.64 -1.21
CA MET A 1 12.46 0.30 -0.21
C MET A 1 13.03 1.71 -0.27
N THR A 2 14.35 1.89 -0.33
CA THR A 2 15.01 3.22 -0.35
C THR A 2 14.43 4.20 -1.37
N LYS A 3 14.04 3.71 -2.55
CA LYS A 3 13.41 4.50 -3.63
C LYS A 3 12.05 5.08 -3.24
N ILE A 4 11.25 4.33 -2.48
CA ILE A 4 9.94 4.79 -1.99
C ILE A 4 10.16 5.90 -0.96
N PHE A 5 11.05 5.70 0.01
CA PHE A 5 11.39 6.70 1.02
C PHE A 5 11.95 7.99 0.42
N LYS A 6 12.81 7.90 -0.61
CA LYS A 6 13.33 9.09 -1.31
C LYS A 6 12.23 9.96 -1.91
N ASN A 7 11.17 9.35 -2.44
CA ASN A 7 10.03 10.08 -3.00
C ASN A 7 9.08 10.62 -1.91
N MET A 8 9.11 10.07 -0.70
CA MET A 8 8.38 10.57 0.46
C MET A 8 9.08 11.72 1.19
N ALA A 9 10.40 11.86 1.04
CA ALA A 9 11.21 12.87 1.74
C ALA A 9 10.68 14.32 1.65
N PRO A 10 10.12 14.80 0.52
CA PRO A 10 9.53 16.14 0.45
C PRO A 10 8.34 16.35 1.40
N TYR A 11 7.72 15.27 1.87
CA TYR A 11 6.52 15.26 2.72
C TYR A 11 6.81 14.90 4.18
N TRP A 12 8.08 15.02 4.62
CA TRP A 12 8.53 14.60 5.95
C TRP A 12 7.71 15.18 7.10
N TYR A 13 7.28 16.45 7.02
CA TYR A 13 6.49 17.11 8.06
C TYR A 13 5.12 16.45 8.26
N MET A 14 4.47 16.00 7.18
CA MET A 14 3.22 15.25 7.28
C MET A 14 3.45 13.87 7.90
N ILE A 15 4.59 13.23 7.60
CA ILE A 15 4.94 11.93 8.17
C ILE A 15 5.17 12.05 9.68
N VAL A 16 5.87 13.08 10.13
CA VAL A 16 6.05 13.36 11.56
C VAL A 16 4.69 13.61 12.24
N ALA A 17 3.82 14.41 11.64
CA ALA A 17 2.48 14.63 12.16
C ALA A 17 1.65 13.33 12.25
N ILE A 18 1.76 12.45 11.25
CA ILE A 18 1.13 11.12 11.28
C ILE A 18 1.67 10.29 12.44
N VAL A 19 3.00 10.22 12.63
CA VAL A 19 3.60 9.46 13.74
C VAL A 19 3.11 9.96 15.09
N LEU A 20 3.04 11.29 15.29
CA LEU A 20 2.51 11.87 16.52
C LEU A 20 1.05 11.49 16.76
N LEU A 21 0.20 11.59 15.73
CA LEU A 21 -1.20 11.18 15.84
C LEU A 21 -1.36 9.68 16.08
N LEU A 22 -0.50 8.84 15.50
CA LEU A 22 -0.48 7.40 15.76
C LEU A 22 -0.08 7.08 17.20
N ILE A 23 0.85 7.85 17.79
CA ILE A 23 1.21 7.71 19.21
C ILE A 23 0.02 8.10 20.10
N VAL A 24 -0.67 9.19 19.79
CA VAL A 24 -1.90 9.59 20.51
C VAL A 24 -2.97 8.50 20.39
N GLN A 25 -3.17 7.97 19.18
CA GLN A 25 -4.11 6.88 18.94
C GLN A 25 -3.74 5.62 19.74
N ALA A 26 -2.48 5.20 19.69
CA ALA A 26 -2.00 4.02 20.40
C ALA A 26 -2.10 4.21 21.92
N PHE A 27 -1.78 5.39 22.43
CA PHE A 27 -1.96 5.74 23.84
C PHE A 27 -3.43 5.58 24.26
N GLY A 28 -4.37 6.08 23.46
CA GLY A 28 -5.80 5.91 23.71
C GLY A 28 -6.20 4.43 23.73
N ASP A 29 -5.87 3.68 22.67
CA ASP A 29 -6.20 2.25 22.55
C ASP A 29 -5.59 1.42 23.70
N LEU A 30 -4.41 1.80 24.20
CA LEU A 30 -3.74 1.14 25.33
C LEU A 30 -4.23 1.59 26.70
N SER A 31 -4.95 2.70 26.78
CA SER A 31 -5.50 3.19 28.04
C SER A 31 -6.89 2.61 28.31
N LEU A 32 -7.70 2.38 27.26
CA LEU A 32 -9.07 1.84 27.40
C LEU A 32 -9.16 0.52 28.19
N PRO A 33 -8.23 -0.45 28.06
CA PRO A 33 -8.27 -1.67 28.87
C PRO A 33 -8.07 -1.39 30.36
N GLN A 34 -7.24 -0.41 30.72
CA GLN A 34 -7.04 -0.01 32.12
C GLN A 34 -8.33 0.58 32.70
N TYR A 35 -8.96 1.53 32.02
CA TYR A 35 -10.25 2.07 32.46
C TYR A 35 -11.34 1.00 32.57
N THR A 36 -11.29 -0.01 31.71
CA THR A 36 -12.19 -1.16 31.80
C THR A 36 -11.91 -1.99 33.06
N SER A 37 -10.63 -2.17 33.40
CA SER A 37 -10.19 -2.76 34.67
C SER A 37 -10.74 -1.97 35.86
N ASP A 38 -10.54 -0.65 35.86
CA ASP A 38 -10.91 0.22 36.97
C ASP A 38 -12.43 0.28 37.17
N ILE A 39 -13.21 0.22 36.08
CA ILE A 39 -14.67 0.09 36.14
C ILE A 39 -15.09 -1.22 36.82
N ILE A 40 -14.40 -2.32 36.53
CA ILE A 40 -14.71 -3.63 37.13
C ILE A 40 -14.27 -3.67 38.59
N ASP A 41 -13.01 -3.35 38.85
CA ASP A 41 -12.37 -3.52 40.15
C ASP A 41 -12.84 -2.45 41.15
N VAL A 42 -12.75 -1.17 40.79
CA VAL A 42 -13.18 -0.07 41.66
C VAL A 42 -14.69 0.15 41.54
N GLY A 43 -15.21 0.28 40.32
CA GLY A 43 -16.61 0.64 40.09
C GLY A 43 -17.59 -0.44 40.53
N ILE A 44 -17.40 -1.69 40.09
CA ILE A 44 -18.36 -2.78 40.34
C ILE A 44 -18.03 -3.53 41.63
N GLN A 45 -16.80 -4.05 41.78
CA GLN A 45 -16.44 -4.87 42.93
C GLN A 45 -16.37 -4.05 44.23
N ASN A 46 -15.70 -2.89 44.18
CA ASN A 46 -15.53 -2.01 45.34
C ASN A 46 -16.59 -0.89 45.45
N LYS A 47 -17.66 -0.94 44.65
CA LYS A 47 -18.78 0.03 44.68
C LYS A 47 -18.37 1.50 44.52
N GLY A 48 -17.36 1.76 43.71
CA GLY A 48 -16.83 3.11 43.45
C GLY A 48 -16.01 3.70 44.60
N VAL A 49 -15.71 2.92 45.64
CA VAL A 49 -14.86 3.36 46.75
C VAL A 49 -13.41 3.08 46.38
N GLU A 50 -12.63 4.15 46.24
CA GLU A 50 -11.24 4.10 45.77
C GLU A 50 -10.25 3.78 46.91
N HIS A 51 -10.57 4.11 48.17
CA HIS A 51 -9.65 4.03 49.31
C HIS A 51 -10.18 3.19 50.47
N ILE A 52 -9.29 2.67 51.32
CA ILE A 52 -9.67 1.84 52.48
C ILE A 52 -10.15 2.66 53.69
N LEU A 53 -10.07 3.99 53.59
CA LEU A 53 -10.45 4.94 54.62
C LEU A 53 -11.93 5.34 54.47
N PRO A 54 -12.79 5.14 55.49
CA PRO A 54 -14.15 5.64 55.44
C PRO A 54 -14.20 7.16 55.28
N VAL A 55 -15.07 7.68 54.42
CA VAL A 55 -15.31 9.12 54.31
C VAL A 55 -15.94 9.65 55.62
N LYS A 56 -16.84 8.85 56.21
CA LYS A 56 -17.62 9.16 57.39
C LYS A 56 -17.81 7.91 58.26
N MET A 57 -17.59 8.04 59.56
CA MET A 57 -17.80 6.95 60.52
C MET A 57 -18.48 7.43 61.81
N THR A 58 -19.09 6.51 62.55
CA THR A 58 -19.69 6.80 63.87
C THR A 58 -18.62 6.96 64.94
N GLU A 59 -18.95 7.62 66.05
CA GLU A 59 -18.04 7.77 67.19
C GLU A 59 -17.57 6.41 67.76
N ASP A 60 -18.47 5.44 67.88
CA ASP A 60 -18.11 4.08 68.32
C ASP A 60 -17.10 3.40 67.39
N GLU A 61 -17.31 3.52 66.07
CA GLU A 61 -16.44 2.90 65.07
C GLU A 61 -15.07 3.60 65.00
N TYR A 62 -15.03 4.93 65.24
CA TYR A 62 -13.79 5.70 65.35
C TYR A 62 -12.91 5.26 66.53
N GLU A 63 -13.52 4.94 67.67
CA GLU A 63 -12.80 4.44 68.85
C GLU A 63 -12.37 2.99 68.70
N ILE A 64 -13.24 2.15 68.13
CA ILE A 64 -12.99 0.71 67.92
C ILE A 64 -11.90 0.48 66.87
N SER A 65 -11.87 1.25 65.78
CA SER A 65 -10.85 1.15 64.71
C SER A 65 -9.42 1.33 65.21
N GLN A 66 -9.23 2.09 66.29
CA GLN A 66 -7.92 2.30 66.92
C GLN A 66 -7.44 1.10 67.76
N LEU A 67 -8.22 0.01 67.87
CA LEU A 67 -7.91 -1.14 68.72
C LEU A 67 -6.52 -1.73 68.39
N TYR A 68 -6.28 -2.00 67.11
CA TYR A 68 -5.06 -2.63 66.59
C TYR A 68 -4.02 -1.63 66.07
N MET A 69 -4.31 -0.33 66.06
CA MET A 69 -3.38 0.68 65.57
C MET A 69 -2.18 0.87 66.51
N THR A 70 -0.99 1.06 65.91
CA THR A 70 0.22 1.43 66.66
C THR A 70 0.12 2.84 67.24
N SER A 71 0.99 3.19 68.19
CA SER A 71 1.01 4.54 68.77
C SER A 71 1.32 5.63 67.74
N LYS A 72 2.01 5.29 66.62
CA LYS A 72 2.26 6.20 65.51
C LYS A 72 1.01 6.35 64.64
N GLU A 73 0.42 5.23 64.22
CA GLU A 73 -0.83 5.20 63.44
C GLU A 73 -1.96 5.96 64.13
N LYS A 74 -2.11 5.83 65.45
CA LYS A 74 -3.14 6.57 66.21
C LYS A 74 -2.97 8.09 66.15
N LYS A 75 -1.73 8.60 66.09
CA LYS A 75 -1.50 10.04 65.94
C LYS A 75 -1.95 10.49 64.56
N VAL A 76 -1.53 9.74 63.53
CA VAL A 76 -1.92 10.00 62.14
C VAL A 76 -3.45 9.91 62.00
N TRP A 77 -4.10 8.89 62.57
CA TRP A 77 -5.56 8.70 62.53
C TRP A 77 -6.33 9.87 63.17
N LYS A 78 -5.79 10.44 64.25
CA LYS A 78 -6.36 11.64 64.89
C LYS A 78 -6.21 12.89 64.03
N ASP A 79 -5.11 12.99 63.29
CA ASP A 79 -4.87 14.11 62.38
C ASP A 79 -5.69 13.97 61.08
N THR A 80 -6.02 12.73 60.67
CA THR A 80 -6.82 12.41 59.47
C THR A 80 -8.31 12.74 59.63
N TYR A 81 -8.89 12.61 60.82
CA TYR A 81 -10.35 12.72 61.03
C TYR A 81 -10.76 13.92 61.90
N GLU A 82 -11.91 14.52 61.58
CA GLU A 82 -12.57 15.56 62.40
C GLU A 82 -13.87 15.05 63.01
N LYS A 83 -14.11 15.35 64.30
CA LYS A 83 -15.44 15.19 64.88
C LYS A 83 -16.36 16.32 64.39
N LYS A 84 -17.43 15.96 63.67
CA LYS A 84 -18.50 16.85 63.22
C LYS A 84 -19.85 16.28 63.66
N GLY A 85 -20.37 16.78 64.79
CA GLY A 85 -21.58 16.24 65.42
C GLY A 85 -21.34 14.85 66.01
N GLU A 86 -22.20 13.89 65.66
CA GLU A 86 -22.12 12.48 66.09
C GLU A 86 -21.20 11.60 65.22
N TYR A 87 -20.52 12.20 64.23
CA TYR A 87 -19.70 11.49 63.25
C TYR A 87 -18.27 12.03 63.18
N TYR A 88 -17.36 11.17 62.75
CA TYR A 88 -16.01 11.54 62.33
C TYR A 88 -15.93 11.55 60.81
N ILE A 89 -15.37 12.62 60.24
CA ILE A 89 -15.26 12.82 58.78
C ILE A 89 -13.78 12.92 58.41
N CYS A 90 -13.36 12.23 57.35
CA CYS A 90 -12.00 12.33 56.82
C CYS A 90 -11.73 13.76 56.32
N LYS A 91 -10.61 14.37 56.73
CA LYS A 91 -10.19 15.72 56.30
C LYS A 91 -9.31 15.72 55.06
N VAL A 92 -8.86 14.55 54.62
CA VAL A 92 -7.88 14.40 53.54
C VAL A 92 -8.64 14.16 52.24
N GLU A 93 -8.48 15.07 51.29
CA GLU A 93 -9.08 14.98 49.94
C GLU A 93 -8.02 14.79 48.83
N ASP A 94 -6.74 14.79 49.21
CA ASP A 94 -5.60 14.67 48.30
C ASP A 94 -5.28 13.19 48.02
N GLU A 95 -5.37 12.75 46.77
CA GLU A 95 -5.20 11.34 46.35
C GLU A 95 -3.83 10.77 46.77
N GLU A 96 -2.72 11.48 46.53
CA GLU A 96 -1.37 10.98 46.90
C GLU A 96 -1.22 10.75 48.41
N LYS A 97 -1.85 11.60 49.22
CA LYS A 97 -1.89 11.40 50.68
C LYS A 97 -2.81 10.26 51.08
N LEU A 98 -3.94 10.07 50.41
CA LEU A 98 -4.85 8.96 50.69
C LEU A 98 -4.17 7.62 50.38
N ASP A 99 -3.43 7.50 49.27
CA ASP A 99 -2.65 6.31 48.94
C ASP A 99 -1.61 5.98 50.03
N GLN A 100 -0.88 6.99 50.52
CA GLN A 100 0.08 6.80 51.62
C GLN A 100 -0.59 6.36 52.93
N LEU A 101 -1.80 6.87 53.20
CA LEU A 101 -2.56 6.50 54.38
C LEU A 101 -3.16 5.10 54.25
N ASP A 102 -3.58 4.70 53.04
CA ASP A 102 -4.04 3.34 52.75
C ASP A 102 -2.94 2.33 53.10
N ASP A 103 -1.71 2.52 52.61
CA ASP A 103 -0.56 1.69 52.99
C ASP A 103 -0.30 1.67 54.51
N THR A 104 -0.43 2.83 55.15
CA THR A 104 -0.18 3.00 56.58
C THR A 104 -1.19 2.26 57.44
N PHE A 105 -2.46 2.23 57.03
CA PHE A 105 -3.56 1.68 57.82
C PHE A 105 -4.03 0.30 57.36
N LEU A 106 -3.59 -0.20 56.21
CA LEU A 106 -4.03 -1.46 55.60
C LEU A 106 -4.08 -2.61 56.61
N THR A 107 -2.98 -2.82 57.33
CA THR A 107 -2.89 -3.87 58.35
C THR A 107 -3.90 -3.67 59.49
N ALA A 108 -3.98 -2.46 60.04
CA ALA A 108 -4.84 -2.18 61.18
C ALA A 108 -6.33 -2.29 60.80
N ILE A 109 -6.70 -1.78 59.62
CA ILE A 109 -8.06 -1.82 59.08
C ILE A 109 -8.45 -3.26 58.74
N PHE A 110 -7.55 -4.02 58.09
CA PHE A 110 -7.79 -5.44 57.80
C PHE A 110 -8.07 -6.23 59.07
N LEU A 111 -7.24 -6.06 60.11
CA LEU A 111 -7.43 -6.69 61.42
C LEU A 111 -8.77 -6.33 62.05
N ASN A 112 -9.09 -5.04 62.04
CA ASN A 112 -10.34 -4.54 62.58
C ASN A 112 -11.54 -5.14 61.83
N HIS A 113 -11.51 -5.14 60.50
CA HIS A 113 -12.55 -5.74 59.68
C HIS A 113 -12.72 -7.23 59.96
N ASN A 114 -11.63 -7.99 60.05
CA ASN A 114 -11.68 -9.42 60.34
C ASN A 114 -12.37 -9.71 61.68
N MET A 115 -12.07 -8.93 62.73
CA MET A 115 -12.73 -9.05 64.03
C MET A 115 -14.20 -8.58 64.02
N SER A 116 -14.60 -7.78 63.03
CA SER A 116 -16.01 -7.40 62.83
C SER A 116 -16.83 -8.48 62.11
N ASN A 117 -16.16 -9.43 61.45
CA ASN A 117 -16.77 -10.50 60.65
C ASN A 117 -16.25 -11.87 61.08
N VAL A 118 -16.30 -12.20 62.38
CA VAL A 118 -15.91 -13.53 62.88
C VAL A 118 -17.06 -14.52 62.68
N LYS A 119 -16.82 -15.66 62.02
CA LYS A 119 -17.85 -16.69 61.84
C LYS A 119 -18.36 -17.18 63.20
N GLU A 120 -19.66 -17.45 63.34
CA GLU A 120 -20.26 -17.91 64.61
C GLU A 120 -19.51 -19.11 65.23
N SER A 121 -19.08 -20.07 64.41
CA SER A 121 -18.31 -21.24 64.87
C SER A 121 -16.93 -20.86 65.43
N GLN A 122 -16.27 -19.87 64.83
CA GLN A 122 -15.00 -19.33 65.32
C GLN A 122 -15.21 -18.50 66.59
N PHE A 123 -16.28 -17.71 66.64
CA PHE A 123 -16.68 -16.96 67.83
C PHE A 123 -16.90 -17.90 69.02
N LYS A 124 -17.72 -18.95 68.86
CA LYS A 124 -17.94 -19.98 69.89
C LYS A 124 -16.63 -20.62 70.36
N LYS A 125 -15.69 -20.88 69.43
CA LYS A 125 -14.36 -21.40 69.76
C LYS A 125 -13.49 -20.40 70.54
N MET A 126 -13.54 -19.11 70.18
CA MET A 126 -12.85 -18.04 70.92
C MET A 126 -13.37 -17.95 72.35
N ILE A 127 -14.69 -17.96 72.54
CA ILE A 127 -15.32 -17.90 73.86
C ILE A 127 -14.97 -19.15 74.70
N LYS A 128 -14.99 -20.36 74.11
CA LYS A 128 -14.53 -21.59 74.77
C LYS A 128 -13.09 -21.49 75.28
N ASN A 129 -12.20 -20.92 74.48
CA ASN A 129 -10.79 -20.76 74.87
C ASN A 129 -10.63 -19.69 75.97
N SER A 130 -11.41 -18.60 75.90
CA SER A 130 -11.40 -17.54 76.91
C SER A 130 -11.99 -17.99 78.25
N ILE A 131 -12.98 -18.89 78.24
CA ILE A 131 -13.63 -19.40 79.46
C ILE A 131 -12.82 -20.57 80.07
N ALA A 132 -12.13 -21.36 79.25
CA ALA A 132 -11.28 -22.45 79.73
C ALA A 132 -10.12 -22.00 80.64
N SER A 133 -9.74 -20.72 80.58
CA SER A 133 -8.74 -20.11 81.46
C SER A 133 -9.32 -19.59 82.78
N ASN A 134 -10.65 -19.62 82.96
CA ASN A 134 -11.33 -19.21 84.19
C ASN A 134 -11.94 -20.42 84.94
N PRO A 135 -11.43 -20.81 86.12
CA PRO A 135 -11.87 -21.99 86.86
C PRO A 135 -13.37 -22.01 87.21
N ALA A 136 -14.01 -20.85 87.36
CA ALA A 136 -15.42 -20.74 87.72
C ALA A 136 -16.39 -21.00 86.53
N MET A 137 -15.90 -20.81 85.31
CA MET A 137 -16.71 -20.90 84.08
C MET A 137 -16.36 -22.15 83.24
N ALA A 138 -15.29 -22.86 83.59
CA ALA A 138 -14.83 -24.09 82.94
C ALA A 138 -15.92 -25.20 82.73
N PRO A 139 -16.88 -25.43 83.66
CA PRO A 139 -17.94 -26.44 83.46
C PRO A 139 -18.95 -26.08 82.35
N MET A 140 -19.00 -24.83 81.92
CA MET A 140 -19.91 -24.36 80.87
C MET A 140 -19.32 -24.48 79.46
N LYS A 141 -18.03 -24.87 79.34
CA LYS A 141 -17.31 -24.97 78.07
C LYS A 141 -18.05 -25.82 77.03
N ASP A 142 -18.63 -26.94 77.45
CA ASP A 142 -19.30 -27.88 76.54
C ASP A 142 -20.71 -27.42 76.14
N LYS A 143 -21.31 -26.47 76.88
CA LYS A 143 -22.64 -25.91 76.57
C LYS A 143 -22.60 -24.79 75.52
N ILE A 144 -21.42 -24.24 75.21
CA ILE A 144 -21.26 -23.09 74.30
C ILE A 144 -21.63 -23.43 72.84
N ASP A 145 -21.49 -24.69 72.41
CA ASP A 145 -21.85 -25.07 71.04
C ASP A 145 -23.35 -24.92 70.77
N ASP A 146 -24.16 -25.24 71.78
CA ASP A 146 -25.62 -25.28 71.72
C ASP A 146 -26.27 -23.93 72.01
N MET A 147 -25.51 -22.96 72.52
CA MET A 147 -26.00 -21.61 72.82
C MET A 147 -26.03 -20.73 71.56
N SER A 148 -27.05 -19.90 71.43
CA SER A 148 -27.09 -18.81 70.46
C SER A 148 -26.12 -17.68 70.85
N VAL A 149 -25.76 -16.82 69.87
CA VAL A 149 -24.89 -15.65 70.11
C VAL A 149 -25.46 -14.74 71.20
N ASP A 150 -26.77 -14.54 71.24
CA ASP A 150 -27.45 -13.72 72.25
C ASP A 150 -27.40 -14.35 73.65
N GLU A 151 -27.52 -15.68 73.76
CA GLU A 151 -27.38 -16.39 75.02
C GLU A 151 -25.95 -16.31 75.57
N ILE A 152 -24.95 -16.40 74.69
CA ILE A 152 -23.54 -16.20 75.03
C ILE A 152 -23.30 -14.75 75.47
N GLY A 153 -23.93 -13.78 74.79
CA GLY A 153 -23.89 -12.37 75.17
C GLY A 153 -24.43 -12.13 76.58
N LYS A 154 -25.62 -12.65 76.88
CA LYS A 154 -26.23 -12.57 78.23
C LYS A 154 -25.35 -13.21 79.30
N MET A 155 -24.71 -14.33 79.00
CA MET A 155 -23.78 -15.00 79.92
C MET A 155 -22.55 -14.14 80.24
N LEU A 156 -22.02 -13.43 79.25
CA LEU A 156 -20.85 -12.56 79.40
C LEU A 156 -21.21 -11.13 79.84
N ASN A 157 -22.51 -10.84 80.01
CA ASN A 157 -23.04 -9.49 80.24
C ASN A 157 -22.59 -8.50 79.15
N MET A 158 -22.65 -8.95 77.89
CA MET A 158 -22.24 -8.21 76.70
C MET A 158 -23.27 -8.36 75.59
N GLU A 159 -23.50 -7.31 74.80
CA GLU A 159 -24.28 -7.41 73.57
C GLU A 159 -23.35 -7.60 72.37
N PHE A 160 -23.58 -8.68 71.61
CA PHE A 160 -22.86 -8.94 70.37
C PHE A 160 -23.77 -8.67 69.18
N LYS A 161 -23.29 -7.86 68.23
CA LYS A 161 -23.99 -7.67 66.95
C LYS A 161 -23.70 -8.86 66.06
N SER A 162 -24.75 -9.56 65.62
CA SER A 162 -24.64 -10.61 64.61
C SER A 162 -25.39 -10.22 63.33
N PHE A 163 -24.87 -10.64 62.19
CA PHE A 163 -25.49 -10.41 60.88
C PHE A 163 -25.25 -11.62 59.99
N GLN A 164 -26.10 -11.80 58.98
CA GLN A 164 -25.96 -12.87 58.00
C GLN A 164 -25.49 -12.31 56.67
N GLU A 165 -24.44 -12.92 56.12
CA GLU A 165 -23.98 -12.71 54.75
C GLU A 165 -23.91 -14.05 54.02
N GLU A 166 -24.10 -14.03 52.71
CA GLU A 166 -23.87 -15.20 51.88
C GLU A 166 -22.35 -15.38 51.71
N ASP A 167 -21.86 -16.59 51.99
CA ASP A 167 -20.48 -16.95 51.67
C ASP A 167 -20.29 -17.14 50.15
N ASP A 168 -19.04 -17.36 49.73
CA ASP A 168 -18.68 -17.53 48.31
C ASP A 168 -19.41 -18.70 47.61
N ASN A 169 -20.12 -19.56 48.35
CA ASN A 169 -20.95 -20.66 47.84
C ASN A 169 -22.46 -20.37 47.89
N GLY A 170 -22.86 -19.12 48.17
CA GLY A 170 -24.25 -18.71 48.31
C GLY A 170 -24.93 -19.21 49.59
N LYS A 171 -24.16 -19.69 50.58
CA LYS A 171 -24.70 -20.18 51.85
C LYS A 171 -24.75 -19.05 52.86
N LYS A 172 -25.90 -18.83 53.49
CA LYS A 172 -26.01 -17.85 54.59
C LYS A 172 -25.16 -18.29 55.78
N VAL A 173 -24.15 -17.49 56.11
CA VAL A 173 -23.26 -17.66 57.25
C VAL A 173 -23.51 -16.52 58.23
N THR A 174 -23.65 -16.87 59.51
CA THR A 174 -23.77 -15.88 60.60
C THR A 174 -22.37 -15.42 61.02
N TYR A 175 -22.18 -14.11 60.99
CA TYR A 175 -20.99 -13.44 61.48
C TYR A 175 -21.30 -12.66 62.75
N VAL A 176 -20.30 -12.53 63.62
CA VAL A 176 -20.38 -11.88 64.93
C VAL A 176 -19.28 -10.83 65.03
N ASP A 177 -19.67 -9.61 65.41
CA ASP A 177 -18.72 -8.54 65.70
C ASP A 177 -18.18 -8.71 67.14
N VAL A 178 -16.92 -9.15 67.24
CA VAL A 178 -16.26 -9.39 68.55
C VAL A 178 -15.46 -8.19 69.05
N ARG A 179 -15.39 -7.11 68.26
CA ARG A 179 -14.59 -5.93 68.60
C ARG A 179 -15.03 -5.23 69.89
N PRO A 180 -16.33 -5.10 70.21
CA PRO A 180 -16.78 -4.53 71.49
C PRO A 180 -16.22 -5.30 72.70
N MET A 181 -16.14 -6.64 72.60
CA MET A 181 -15.52 -7.50 73.63
C MET A 181 -14.04 -7.21 73.80
N LEU A 182 -13.30 -7.18 72.70
CA LEU A 182 -11.86 -6.90 72.74
C LEU A 182 -11.58 -5.48 73.27
N TYR A 183 -12.41 -4.51 72.89
CA TYR A 183 -12.33 -3.14 73.38
C TYR A 183 -12.59 -3.07 74.90
N GLN A 184 -13.63 -3.76 75.40
CA GLN A 184 -13.92 -3.82 76.84
C GLN A 184 -12.82 -4.55 77.63
N MET A 185 -12.31 -5.68 77.12
CA MET A 185 -11.20 -6.42 77.76
C MET A 185 -9.93 -5.58 77.87
N LYS A 186 -9.67 -4.71 76.90
CA LYS A 186 -8.57 -3.75 76.94
C LYS A 186 -8.81 -2.66 77.99
N GLN A 187 -10.03 -2.12 78.08
CA GLN A 187 -10.36 -1.10 79.09
C GLN A 187 -10.30 -1.62 80.53
N THR A 188 -10.72 -2.87 80.77
CA THR A 188 -10.67 -3.52 82.08
C THR A 188 -9.28 -4.06 82.45
N GLY A 189 -8.29 -3.92 81.56
CA GLY A 189 -6.91 -4.38 81.76
C GLY A 189 -6.70 -5.89 81.61
N MET A 190 -7.73 -6.64 81.18
CA MET A 190 -7.67 -8.08 80.91
C MET A 190 -6.89 -8.42 79.64
N MET A 191 -6.70 -7.44 78.74
CA MET A 191 -5.86 -7.55 77.55
C MET A 191 -4.80 -6.45 77.57
N SER A 192 -3.51 -6.82 77.67
CA SER A 192 -2.43 -5.85 77.72
C SER A 192 -2.07 -5.33 76.32
N ALA A 193 -1.40 -4.18 76.25
CA ALA A 193 -0.88 -3.65 74.97
C ALA A 193 0.09 -4.63 74.28
N LYS A 194 0.80 -5.48 75.04
CA LYS A 194 1.68 -6.53 74.50
C LYS A 194 0.88 -7.67 73.87
N ASP A 195 -0.29 -8.00 74.41
CA ASP A 195 -1.14 -9.06 73.85
C ASP A 195 -1.75 -8.64 72.50
N ILE A 196 -2.19 -7.38 72.40
CA ILE A 196 -2.66 -6.80 71.13
C ILE A 196 -1.54 -6.77 70.09
N GLN A 197 -0.32 -6.36 70.49
CA GLN A 197 0.83 -6.34 69.60
C GLN A 197 1.21 -7.75 69.12
N LYS A 198 1.18 -8.74 70.01
CA LYS A 198 1.43 -10.15 69.65
C LYS A 198 0.37 -10.69 68.68
N SER A 199 -0.91 -10.39 68.92
CA SER A 199 -1.99 -10.75 67.98
C SER A 199 -1.82 -10.08 66.62
N ARG A 200 -1.37 -8.82 66.60
CA ARG A 200 -1.06 -8.10 65.36
C ARG A 200 0.11 -8.77 64.61
N GLU A 201 1.22 -9.07 65.27
CA GLU A 201 2.38 -9.74 64.66
C GLU A 201 2.05 -11.14 64.11
N GLU A 202 1.21 -11.91 64.81
CA GLU A 202 0.78 -13.24 64.35
C GLU A 202 -0.10 -13.17 63.10
N ILE A 203 -0.94 -12.14 63.00
CA ILE A 203 -1.81 -11.96 61.84
C ILE A 203 -1.05 -11.27 60.70
N GLU A 204 -0.15 -10.31 60.96
CA GLU A 204 0.78 -9.75 59.96
C GLU A 204 1.58 -10.85 59.27
N LYS A 205 2.07 -11.85 60.02
CA LYS A 205 2.73 -13.03 59.44
C LYS A 205 1.84 -13.83 58.50
N LYS A 206 0.55 -13.92 58.81
CA LYS A 206 -0.45 -14.59 57.94
C LYS A 206 -0.91 -13.71 56.79
N MET A 207 -0.84 -12.39 56.93
CA MET A 207 -1.14 -11.44 55.86
C MET A 207 -0.12 -11.54 54.72
N ASN A 208 1.12 -11.94 54.99
CA ASN A 208 2.09 -12.23 53.92
C ASN A 208 1.63 -13.38 52.98
N ASP A 209 0.76 -14.27 53.46
CA ASP A 209 0.17 -15.35 52.66
C ASP A 209 -1.12 -14.91 51.94
N ILE A 210 -1.66 -13.73 52.29
CA ILE A 210 -2.85 -13.12 51.68
C ILE A 210 -2.37 -12.07 50.69
N GLY A 211 -2.68 -12.23 49.40
CA GLY A 211 -2.23 -11.27 48.40
C GLY A 211 -2.74 -9.84 48.68
N GLU A 212 -1.90 -8.86 48.33
CA GLU A 212 -2.09 -7.44 48.63
C GLU A 212 -3.42 -6.88 48.10
N SER A 213 -3.85 -7.31 46.90
CA SER A 213 -5.13 -6.85 46.34
C SER A 213 -6.34 -7.31 47.16
N THR A 214 -6.26 -8.49 47.79
CA THR A 214 -7.33 -8.97 48.69
C THR A 214 -7.33 -8.20 50.00
N LEU A 215 -6.15 -7.86 50.53
CA LEU A 215 -6.03 -7.00 51.72
C LEU A 215 -6.69 -5.64 51.45
N PHE A 216 -6.37 -5.05 50.30
CA PHE A 216 -6.93 -3.76 49.89
C PHE A 216 -8.45 -3.82 49.70
N SER A 217 -8.96 -4.78 48.93
CA SER A 217 -10.41 -4.95 48.74
C SER A 217 -11.16 -5.21 50.06
N THR A 218 -10.56 -5.94 50.99
CA THR A 218 -11.11 -6.13 52.34
C THR A 218 -11.15 -4.79 53.13
N GLY A 219 -10.11 -3.97 53.00
CA GLY A 219 -10.09 -2.62 53.55
C GLY A 219 -11.16 -1.70 52.95
N VAL A 220 -11.41 -1.80 51.64
CA VAL A 220 -12.49 -1.06 50.98
C VAL A 220 -13.87 -1.55 51.44
N ALA A 221 -14.04 -2.85 51.63
CA ALA A 221 -15.27 -3.41 52.20
C ALA A 221 -15.53 -2.88 53.63
N TYR A 222 -14.47 -2.69 54.42
CA TYR A 222 -14.54 -2.02 55.72
C TYR A 222 -15.00 -0.56 55.59
N ALA A 223 -14.36 0.22 54.72
CA ALA A 223 -14.73 1.62 54.47
C ALA A 223 -16.20 1.74 54.09
N THR A 224 -16.62 0.93 53.11
CA THR A 224 -18.00 0.87 52.61
C THR A 224 -19.01 0.56 53.72
N LYS A 225 -18.69 -0.39 54.62
CA LYS A 225 -19.55 -0.75 55.76
C LYS A 225 -19.68 0.42 56.74
N CYS A 226 -18.58 1.11 57.03
CA CYS A 226 -18.56 2.27 57.92
C CYS A 226 -19.36 3.45 57.35
N ASP A 227 -19.11 3.77 56.07
CA ASP A 227 -19.78 4.84 55.35
C ASP A 227 -21.29 4.60 55.27
N LYS A 228 -21.70 3.38 54.94
CA LYS A 228 -23.12 2.99 54.92
C LYS A 228 -23.76 3.11 56.30
N ALA A 229 -23.07 2.70 57.36
CA ALA A 229 -23.55 2.84 58.74
C ALA A 229 -23.65 4.32 59.18
N ALA A 230 -22.81 5.19 58.63
CA ALA A 230 -22.83 6.63 58.88
C ALA A 230 -23.81 7.42 57.98
N GLY A 231 -24.58 6.72 57.15
CA GLY A 231 -25.61 7.30 56.28
C GLY A 231 -25.09 7.89 54.96
N VAL A 232 -23.90 7.48 54.51
CA VAL A 232 -23.37 7.82 53.18
C VAL A 232 -24.04 6.96 52.11
N ASP A 233 -24.43 7.59 51.01
CA ASP A 233 -25.06 6.93 49.86
C ASP A 233 -24.00 6.28 48.96
N ILE A 234 -23.68 5.03 49.25
CA ILE A 234 -22.70 4.23 48.49
C ILE A 234 -23.16 4.00 47.04
N ASP A 235 -24.47 3.84 46.80
CA ASP A 235 -25.00 3.57 45.46
C ASP A 235 -24.81 4.80 44.56
N LYS A 236 -24.93 6.00 45.13
CA LYS A 236 -24.59 7.24 44.44
C LYS A 236 -23.09 7.37 44.15
N ILE A 237 -22.22 7.06 45.11
CA ILE A 237 -20.75 7.05 44.90
C ILE A 237 -20.39 6.12 43.76
N GLN A 238 -20.94 4.90 43.75
CA GLN A 238 -20.75 3.94 42.67
C GLN A 238 -21.19 4.50 41.31
N THR A 239 -22.40 5.06 41.26
CA THR A 239 -22.98 5.58 40.01
C THR A 239 -22.18 6.76 39.47
N ASP A 240 -21.76 7.69 40.34
CA ASP A 240 -20.96 8.86 39.97
C ASP A 240 -19.58 8.43 39.45
N TYR A 241 -18.94 7.45 40.10
CA TYR A 241 -17.67 6.86 39.63
C TYR A 241 -17.82 6.22 38.24
N LEU A 242 -18.85 5.39 38.03
CA LEU A 242 -19.10 4.74 36.74
C LEU A 242 -19.36 5.76 35.61
N TRP A 243 -20.08 6.85 35.87
CA TRP A 243 -20.27 7.92 34.88
C TRP A 243 -18.99 8.71 34.61
N LYS A 244 -18.17 8.97 35.64
CA LYS A 244 -16.86 9.63 35.51
C LYS A 244 -15.93 8.80 34.62
N GLU A 245 -15.76 7.52 34.93
CA GLU A 245 -14.88 6.62 34.15
C GLU A 245 -15.44 6.30 32.76
N GLY A 246 -16.75 6.05 32.65
CA GLY A 246 -17.41 5.88 31.35
C GLY A 246 -17.29 7.13 30.46
N GLY A 247 -17.42 8.32 31.03
CA GLY A 247 -17.20 9.59 30.36
C GLY A 247 -15.75 9.79 29.90
N ARG A 248 -14.78 9.41 30.74
CA ARG A 248 -13.35 9.40 30.39
C ARG A 248 -13.07 8.46 29.21
N MET A 249 -13.61 7.24 29.23
CA MET A 249 -13.50 6.29 28.12
C MET A 249 -14.08 6.84 26.81
N LEU A 250 -15.27 7.46 26.86
CA LEU A 250 -15.88 8.10 25.70
C LEU A 250 -15.03 9.26 25.16
N GLY A 251 -14.46 10.08 26.04
CA GLY A 251 -13.54 11.16 25.65
C GLY A 251 -12.29 10.64 24.95
N ILE A 252 -11.69 9.56 25.46
CA ILE A 252 -10.53 8.90 24.84
C ILE A 252 -10.92 8.27 23.49
N ALA A 253 -12.07 7.60 23.41
CA ALA A 253 -12.58 7.04 22.16
C ALA A 253 -12.80 8.13 21.09
N PHE A 254 -13.31 9.30 21.48
CA PHE A 254 -13.45 10.44 20.57
C PHE A 254 -12.09 11.01 20.14
N MET A 255 -11.11 11.09 21.04
CA MET A 255 -9.74 11.49 20.72
C MET A 255 -9.10 10.53 19.71
N ILE A 256 -9.25 9.22 19.91
CA ILE A 256 -8.82 8.16 18.98
C ILE A 256 -9.45 8.37 17.61
N LEU A 257 -10.76 8.63 17.56
CA LEU A 257 -11.48 8.88 16.31
C LEU A 257 -10.89 10.08 15.54
N VAL A 258 -10.69 11.22 16.22
CA VAL A 258 -10.11 12.43 15.60
C VAL A 258 -8.68 12.17 15.10
N ALA A 259 -7.86 11.49 15.91
CA ALA A 259 -6.50 11.11 15.53
C ALA A 259 -6.50 10.18 14.31
N ALA A 260 -7.36 9.15 14.30
CA ALA A 260 -7.48 8.20 13.20
C ALA A 260 -7.95 8.85 11.88
N ILE A 261 -8.87 9.81 11.95
CA ILE A 261 -9.29 10.62 10.79
C ILE A 261 -8.10 11.46 10.29
N GLY A 262 -7.38 12.12 11.19
CA GLY A 262 -6.19 12.93 10.85
C GLY A 262 -5.09 12.10 10.18
N VAL A 263 -4.76 10.93 10.75
CA VAL A 263 -3.83 9.96 10.16
C VAL A 263 -4.30 9.52 8.78
N GLY A 264 -5.58 9.14 8.64
CA GLY A 264 -6.16 8.70 7.37
C GLY A 264 -6.04 9.77 6.29
N PHE A 265 -6.43 11.01 6.62
CA PHE A 265 -6.35 12.14 5.71
C PHE A 265 -4.91 12.46 5.29
N LEU A 266 -3.99 12.58 6.25
CA LEU A 266 -2.58 12.90 5.98
C LEU A 266 -1.89 11.78 5.19
N ALA A 267 -2.09 10.51 5.56
CA ALA A 267 -1.50 9.37 4.87
C ALA A 267 -1.99 9.27 3.41
N SER A 268 -3.30 9.46 3.18
CA SER A 268 -3.86 9.53 1.83
C SER A 268 -3.31 10.71 1.04
N LYS A 269 -3.15 11.89 1.67
CA LYS A 269 -2.58 13.09 1.03
C LYS A 269 -1.12 12.89 0.63
N VAL A 270 -0.30 12.28 1.48
CA VAL A 270 1.09 11.93 1.17
C VAL A 270 1.15 10.93 0.02
N GLY A 271 0.39 9.82 0.11
CA GLY A 271 0.34 8.81 -0.95
C GLY A 271 -0.07 9.39 -2.31
N ALA A 272 -1.14 10.19 -2.35
CA ALA A 272 -1.62 10.84 -3.56
C ALA A 272 -0.60 11.85 -4.13
N SER A 273 0.09 12.59 -3.25
CA SER A 273 1.09 13.59 -3.65
C SER A 273 2.33 12.94 -4.25
N VAL A 274 2.83 11.86 -3.65
CA VAL A 274 3.92 11.06 -4.21
C VAL A 274 3.50 10.45 -5.56
N GLY A 275 2.28 9.92 -5.66
CA GLY A 275 1.74 9.39 -6.91
C GLY A 275 1.67 10.45 -8.03
N ARG A 276 1.21 11.66 -7.69
CA ARG A 276 1.18 12.82 -8.61
C ARG A 276 2.58 13.19 -9.11
N ASP A 277 3.55 13.32 -8.22
CA ASP A 277 4.92 13.71 -8.58
C ASP A 277 5.61 12.65 -9.42
N LEU A 278 5.49 11.37 -9.03
CA LEU A 278 6.04 10.25 -9.81
C LEU A 278 5.44 10.21 -11.21
N ARG A 279 4.12 10.40 -11.33
CA ARG A 279 3.43 10.40 -12.62
C ARG A 279 3.90 11.55 -13.50
N GLY A 280 4.06 12.75 -12.93
CA GLY A 280 4.61 13.89 -13.66
C GLY A 280 6.05 13.66 -14.14
N LYS A 281 6.92 13.11 -13.27
CA LYS A 281 8.33 12.81 -13.62
C LYS A 281 8.44 11.76 -14.72
N ILE A 282 7.71 10.65 -14.60
CA ILE A 282 7.72 9.59 -15.62
C ILE A 282 7.18 10.14 -16.94
N TYR A 283 6.05 10.85 -16.92
CA TYR A 283 5.46 11.42 -18.13
C TYR A 283 6.46 12.33 -18.86
N LYS A 284 7.10 13.28 -18.14
CA LYS A 284 8.11 14.16 -18.72
C LYS A 284 9.31 13.39 -19.28
N LYS A 285 9.72 12.31 -18.60
CA LYS A 285 10.86 11.48 -19.02
C LYS A 285 10.55 10.69 -20.29
N VAL A 286 9.38 10.05 -20.34
CA VAL A 286 8.93 9.24 -21.50
C VAL A 286 8.70 10.12 -22.73
N MET A 287 8.17 11.33 -22.57
CA MET A 287 8.02 12.29 -23.67
C MET A 287 9.37 12.73 -24.28
N GLY A 288 10.47 12.60 -23.54
CA GLY A 288 11.83 12.90 -24.03
C GLY A 288 12.59 11.70 -24.58
N PHE A 289 11.98 10.52 -24.63
CA PHE A 289 12.62 9.31 -25.17
C PHE A 289 12.63 9.30 -26.70
N SER A 290 13.69 8.72 -27.27
CA SER A 290 13.76 8.42 -28.69
C SER A 290 13.09 7.07 -29.00
N ASN A 291 13.05 6.70 -30.28
CA ASN A 291 12.56 5.38 -30.68
C ASN A 291 13.41 4.23 -30.09
N ALA A 292 14.68 4.47 -29.77
CA ALA A 292 15.55 3.46 -29.15
C ALA A 292 15.03 3.05 -27.75
N GLU A 293 14.73 4.02 -26.89
CA GLU A 293 14.20 3.73 -25.54
C GLU A 293 12.77 3.19 -25.61
N MET A 294 11.95 3.69 -26.55
CA MET A 294 10.60 3.16 -26.78
C MET A 294 10.61 1.69 -27.15
N ASN A 295 11.59 1.26 -27.96
CA ASN A 295 11.80 -0.15 -28.30
C ASN A 295 12.34 -0.96 -27.12
N ARG A 296 13.30 -0.42 -26.35
CA ARG A 296 13.86 -1.08 -25.15
C ARG A 296 12.78 -1.37 -24.11
N PHE A 297 11.93 -0.40 -23.80
CA PHE A 297 10.91 -0.57 -22.75
C PHE A 297 9.61 -1.17 -23.28
N SER A 298 9.30 -1.01 -24.57
CA SER A 298 7.96 -1.18 -25.17
C SER A 298 6.92 -0.18 -24.64
N THR A 299 6.04 0.28 -25.54
CA THR A 299 4.93 1.18 -25.19
C THR A 299 4.02 0.58 -24.11
N ALA A 300 3.75 -0.72 -24.17
CA ALA A 300 2.90 -1.40 -23.19
C ALA A 300 3.50 -1.38 -21.77
N SER A 301 4.80 -1.63 -21.63
CA SER A 301 5.46 -1.56 -20.32
C SER A 301 5.44 -0.13 -19.78
N LEU A 302 5.73 0.87 -20.61
CA LEU A 302 5.72 2.28 -20.20
C LEU A 302 4.34 2.73 -19.71
N ILE A 303 3.26 2.25 -20.33
CA ILE A 303 1.89 2.48 -19.85
C ILE A 303 1.73 1.89 -18.45
N THR A 304 2.05 0.60 -18.24
CA THR A 304 1.89 -0.04 -16.92
C THR A 304 2.76 0.62 -15.83
N ARG A 305 3.99 1.03 -16.16
CA ARG A 305 4.89 1.75 -15.26
C ARG A 305 4.37 3.15 -14.90
N SER A 306 3.62 3.79 -15.79
CA SER A 306 3.03 5.13 -15.59
C SER A 306 1.67 5.11 -14.89
N THR A 307 1.02 3.95 -14.82
CA THR A 307 -0.31 3.78 -14.24
C THR A 307 -0.28 2.87 -13.01
N ASN A 308 -0.27 1.56 -13.23
CA ASN A 308 -0.43 0.52 -12.21
C ASN A 308 0.70 0.53 -11.19
N ASP A 309 1.96 0.65 -11.63
CA ASP A 309 3.11 0.63 -10.72
C ASP A 309 3.08 1.85 -9.78
N ILE A 310 2.71 3.03 -10.29
CA ILE A 310 2.55 4.24 -9.47
C ILE A 310 1.40 4.06 -8.47
N GLN A 311 0.28 3.49 -8.90
CA GLN A 311 -0.86 3.22 -8.01
C GLN A 311 -0.49 2.24 -6.89
N GLN A 312 0.29 1.20 -7.19
CA GLN A 312 0.80 0.28 -6.18
C GLN A 312 1.67 0.99 -5.14
N ILE A 313 2.63 1.83 -5.58
CA ILE A 313 3.45 2.62 -4.67
C ILE A 313 2.59 3.56 -3.81
N GLN A 314 1.64 4.26 -4.43
CA GLN A 314 0.71 5.16 -3.73
C GLN A 314 -0.10 4.42 -2.65
N MET A 315 -0.67 3.26 -2.99
CA MET A 315 -1.44 2.44 -2.04
C MET A 315 -0.57 1.96 -0.89
N VAL A 316 0.63 1.46 -1.17
CA VAL A 316 1.56 1.00 -0.13
C VAL A 316 1.99 2.14 0.78
N ILE A 317 2.28 3.33 0.26
CA ILE A 317 2.62 4.49 1.10
C ILE A 317 1.45 4.82 2.05
N ALA A 318 0.22 4.90 1.54
CA ALA A 318 -0.94 5.22 2.36
C ALA A 318 -1.19 4.17 3.46
N VAL A 319 -1.10 2.88 3.11
CA VAL A 319 -1.29 1.79 4.06
C VAL A 319 -0.12 1.69 5.05
N MET A 320 1.11 1.90 4.60
CA MET A 320 2.31 1.90 5.43
C MET A 320 2.23 2.98 6.51
N LEU A 321 1.90 4.21 6.12
CA LEU A 321 1.80 5.33 7.05
C LEU A 321 0.66 5.18 8.06
N ARG A 322 -0.39 4.41 7.73
CA ARG A 322 -1.54 4.21 8.61
C ARG A 322 -1.44 2.97 9.49
N LEU A 323 -1.04 1.83 8.93
CA LEU A 323 -1.06 0.53 9.61
C LEU A 323 0.34 0.04 9.98
N LEU A 324 1.32 0.17 9.08
CA LEU A 324 2.67 -0.36 9.35
C LEU A 324 3.36 0.44 10.46
N LEU A 325 3.23 1.76 10.47
CA LEU A 325 3.78 2.58 11.56
C LEU A 325 3.00 2.37 12.87
N TYR A 326 1.71 2.07 12.79
CA TYR A 326 0.87 1.86 13.97
C TYR A 326 1.21 0.56 14.70
N ALA A 327 1.42 -0.54 13.96
CA ALA A 327 1.59 -1.87 14.54
C ALA A 327 2.76 -1.99 15.55
N PRO A 328 3.98 -1.49 15.29
CA PRO A 328 5.04 -1.50 16.29
C PRO A 328 4.72 -0.64 17.51
N ILE A 329 4.05 0.50 17.34
CA ILE A 329 3.70 1.41 18.45
C ILE A 329 2.73 0.71 19.40
N ILE A 330 1.66 0.12 18.86
CA ILE A 330 0.66 -0.59 19.67
C ILE A 330 1.22 -1.89 20.26
N GLY A 331 2.05 -2.63 19.50
CA GLY A 331 2.66 -3.88 19.97
C GLY A 331 3.65 -3.66 21.11
N ILE A 332 4.56 -2.69 20.96
CA ILE A 332 5.52 -2.33 22.02
C ILE A 332 4.79 -1.71 23.21
N GLY A 333 3.85 -0.80 22.97
CA GLY A 333 3.07 -0.17 24.03
C GLY A 333 2.22 -1.17 24.82
N GLY A 334 1.65 -2.18 24.16
CA GLY A 334 0.93 -3.28 24.81
C GLY A 334 1.83 -4.11 25.71
N ILE A 335 3.04 -4.45 25.27
CA ILE A 335 4.02 -5.17 26.08
C ILE A 335 4.42 -4.33 27.31
N ILE A 336 4.64 -3.02 27.14
CA ILE A 336 4.95 -2.11 28.25
C ILE A 336 3.80 -2.06 29.26
N LYS A 337 2.55 -1.90 28.80
CA LYS A 337 1.38 -1.89 29.68
C LYS A 337 1.21 -3.18 30.46
N VAL A 338 1.43 -4.32 29.80
CA VAL A 338 1.38 -5.62 30.44
C VAL A 338 2.49 -5.79 31.49
N TYR A 339 3.70 -5.32 31.21
CA TYR A 339 4.79 -5.35 32.19
C TYR A 339 4.50 -4.46 33.42
N GLN A 340 3.84 -3.32 33.22
CA GLN A 340 3.48 -2.39 34.30
C GLN A 340 2.44 -2.95 35.28
N THR A 341 1.65 -3.97 34.91
CA THR A 341 0.67 -4.55 35.84
C THR A 341 1.29 -5.45 36.90
N GLY A 342 2.58 -5.80 36.79
CA GLY A 342 3.30 -6.58 37.81
C GLY A 342 2.80 -8.03 37.99
N ALA A 343 1.90 -8.50 37.11
CA ALA A 343 1.23 -9.78 37.29
C ALA A 343 2.12 -11.01 37.00
N GLY A 344 3.29 -10.83 36.37
CA GLY A 344 4.21 -11.93 36.03
C GLY A 344 3.68 -12.85 34.93
N MET A 345 2.77 -12.35 34.08
CA MET A 345 2.10 -13.10 33.02
C MET A 345 2.65 -12.78 31.62
N GLU A 346 3.70 -11.97 31.51
CA GLU A 346 4.29 -11.48 30.26
C GLU A 346 4.77 -12.63 29.36
N TRP A 347 5.20 -13.73 29.97
CA TRP A 347 5.65 -14.94 29.27
C TRP A 347 4.55 -15.56 28.39
N ILE A 348 3.27 -15.41 28.74
CA ILE A 348 2.13 -15.93 27.97
C ILE A 348 2.06 -15.22 26.61
N ILE A 349 2.30 -13.90 26.62
CA ILE A 349 2.30 -13.08 25.39
C ILE A 349 3.52 -13.41 24.54
N ALA A 350 4.70 -13.55 25.17
CA ALA A 350 5.90 -13.96 24.45
C ALA A 350 5.71 -15.33 23.76
N LEU A 351 5.13 -16.31 24.47
CA LEU A 351 4.77 -17.60 23.91
C LEU A 351 3.78 -17.48 22.75
N ALA A 352 2.72 -16.67 22.91
CA ALA A 352 1.74 -16.42 21.86
C ALA A 352 2.38 -15.87 20.58
N VAL A 353 3.25 -14.86 20.71
CA VAL A 353 3.97 -14.25 19.59
C VAL A 353 4.86 -15.28 18.89
N VAL A 354 5.61 -16.10 19.63
CA VAL A 354 6.47 -17.14 19.05
C VAL A 354 5.65 -18.18 18.27
N VAL A 355 4.54 -18.65 18.84
CA VAL A 355 3.64 -19.62 18.19
C VAL A 355 3.02 -19.02 16.92
N ILE A 356 2.58 -17.77 16.96
CA ILE A 356 2.03 -17.05 15.81
C ILE A 356 3.07 -16.90 14.71
N LEU A 357 4.28 -16.45 15.04
CA LEU A 357 5.35 -16.28 14.05
C LEU A 357 5.72 -17.62 13.41
N GLY A 358 5.83 -18.69 14.20
CA GLY A 358 6.06 -20.05 13.69
C GLY A 358 4.95 -20.51 12.75
N PHE A 359 3.68 -20.32 13.14
CA PHE A 359 2.52 -20.68 12.33
C PHE A 359 2.47 -19.90 11.00
N VAL A 360 2.65 -18.58 11.05
CA VAL A 360 2.71 -17.72 9.88
C VAL A 360 3.86 -18.12 8.96
N MET A 361 5.06 -18.32 9.51
CA MET A 361 6.24 -18.69 8.73
C MET A 361 6.03 -20.03 8.02
N LEU A 362 5.41 -21.00 8.69
CA LEU A 362 5.04 -22.28 8.09
C LEU A 362 4.09 -22.08 6.90
N LEU A 363 2.99 -21.34 7.07
CA LEU A 363 2.02 -21.09 5.98
C LEU A 363 2.65 -20.33 4.80
N VAL A 364 3.41 -19.27 5.08
CA VAL A 364 4.08 -18.46 4.06
C VAL A 364 5.10 -19.30 3.30
N SER A 365 5.89 -20.13 4.00
CA SER A 365 6.89 -20.98 3.35
C SER A 365 6.28 -21.99 2.38
N MET A 366 5.08 -22.52 2.68
CA MET A 366 4.34 -23.43 1.80
C MET A 366 3.64 -22.69 0.64
N ALA A 367 3.07 -21.49 0.89
CA ALA A 367 2.30 -20.75 -0.10
C ALA A 367 3.18 -19.99 -1.11
N MET A 368 4.28 -19.38 -0.67
CA MET A 368 5.12 -18.48 -1.48
C MET A 368 5.66 -19.11 -2.78
N PRO A 369 6.16 -20.35 -2.81
CA PRO A 369 6.60 -20.99 -4.05
C PRO A 369 5.48 -21.11 -5.09
N LYS A 370 4.26 -21.46 -4.65
CA LYS A 370 3.09 -21.60 -5.51
C LYS A 370 2.53 -20.25 -5.94
N PHE A 371 2.59 -19.23 -5.08
CA PHE A 371 2.29 -17.84 -5.47
C PHE A 371 3.20 -17.34 -6.60
N LYS A 372 4.50 -17.68 -6.58
CA LYS A 372 5.42 -17.34 -7.67
C LYS A 372 5.04 -18.05 -8.99
N ILE A 373 4.73 -19.34 -8.93
CA ILE A 373 4.30 -20.11 -10.11
C ILE A 373 2.96 -19.59 -10.66
N MET A 374 2.03 -19.22 -9.78
CA MET A 374 0.72 -18.69 -10.18
C MET A 374 0.84 -17.51 -11.14
N GLN A 375 1.82 -16.62 -10.95
CA GLN A 375 2.04 -15.48 -11.83
C GLN A 375 2.41 -15.93 -13.27
N THR A 376 3.32 -16.91 -13.39
CA THR A 376 3.68 -17.47 -14.70
C THR A 376 2.52 -18.19 -15.39
N LEU A 377 1.61 -18.82 -14.63
CA LEU A 377 0.43 -19.49 -15.17
C LEU A 377 -0.63 -18.49 -15.65
N VAL A 378 -0.81 -17.38 -14.93
CA VAL A 378 -1.67 -16.26 -15.38
C VAL A 378 -1.15 -15.68 -16.69
N ASP A 379 0.16 -15.46 -16.80
CA ASP A 379 0.77 -14.96 -18.02
C ASP A 379 0.58 -15.95 -19.19
N GLY A 380 0.75 -17.25 -18.95
CA GLY A 380 0.49 -18.30 -19.93
C GLY A 380 -0.97 -18.34 -20.40
N LEU A 381 -1.93 -18.27 -19.47
CA LEU A 381 -3.36 -18.22 -19.81
C LEU A 381 -3.72 -16.97 -20.63
N ASN A 382 -3.16 -15.81 -20.26
CA ASN A 382 -3.34 -14.56 -21.00
C ASN A 382 -2.73 -14.62 -22.40
N LEU A 383 -1.58 -15.27 -22.57
CA LEU A 383 -0.95 -15.48 -23.86
C LEU A 383 -1.85 -16.34 -24.76
N VAL A 384 -2.29 -17.50 -24.28
CA VAL A 384 -3.20 -18.40 -25.02
C VAL A 384 -4.48 -17.66 -25.41
N SER A 385 -5.09 -16.93 -24.48
CA SER A 385 -6.29 -16.12 -24.74
C SER A 385 -6.05 -15.09 -25.86
N ARG A 386 -4.91 -14.41 -25.83
CA ARG A 386 -4.57 -13.39 -26.83
C ARG A 386 -4.33 -13.99 -28.21
N GLU A 387 -3.64 -15.12 -28.29
CA GLU A 387 -3.43 -15.84 -29.55
C GLU A 387 -4.76 -16.29 -30.16
N ILE A 388 -5.68 -16.82 -29.35
CA ILE A 388 -7.02 -17.22 -29.80
C ILE A 388 -7.80 -16.01 -30.33
N LEU A 389 -7.84 -14.91 -29.58
CA LEU A 389 -8.58 -13.71 -29.99
C LEU A 389 -8.00 -13.04 -31.24
N THR A 390 -6.67 -12.99 -31.36
CA THR A 390 -5.98 -12.40 -32.52
C THR A 390 -6.08 -13.31 -33.74
N GLY A 391 -6.01 -14.62 -33.53
CA GLY A 391 -6.07 -15.65 -34.56
C GLY A 391 -7.47 -16.17 -34.86
N LEU A 392 -8.53 -15.57 -34.31
CA LEU A 392 -9.88 -16.15 -34.33
C LEU A 392 -10.36 -16.46 -35.76
N SER A 393 -10.11 -15.56 -36.71
CA SER A 393 -10.45 -15.77 -38.12
C SER A 393 -9.69 -16.95 -38.73
N VAL A 394 -8.43 -17.15 -38.35
CA VAL A 394 -7.60 -18.27 -38.81
C VAL A 394 -8.10 -19.57 -38.18
N ILE A 395 -8.34 -19.59 -36.87
CA ILE A 395 -8.85 -20.76 -36.15
C ILE A 395 -10.16 -21.24 -36.76
N ARG A 396 -11.10 -20.32 -37.05
CA ARG A 396 -12.37 -20.62 -37.72
C ARG A 396 -12.19 -21.09 -39.15
N ALA A 397 -11.30 -20.46 -39.92
CA ALA A 397 -11.03 -20.86 -41.30
C ALA A 397 -10.45 -22.29 -41.40
N PHE A 398 -9.69 -22.71 -40.38
CA PHE A 398 -9.11 -24.05 -40.31
C PHE A 398 -9.91 -25.05 -39.44
N GLY A 399 -11.06 -24.66 -38.89
CA GLY A 399 -11.93 -25.53 -38.06
C GLY A 399 -11.25 -26.06 -36.78
N ARG A 400 -10.36 -25.27 -36.18
CA ARG A 400 -9.50 -25.66 -35.05
C ARG A 400 -10.03 -25.22 -33.68
N GLU A 401 -11.28 -24.77 -33.58
CA GLU A 401 -11.86 -24.21 -32.37
C GLU A 401 -11.72 -25.16 -31.17
N LYS A 402 -12.07 -26.44 -31.33
CA LYS A 402 -11.97 -27.45 -30.25
C LYS A 402 -10.54 -27.65 -29.75
N THR A 403 -9.55 -27.66 -30.65
CA THR A 403 -8.14 -27.80 -30.28
C THR A 403 -7.67 -26.61 -29.43
N GLU A 404 -8.11 -25.41 -29.80
CA GLU A 404 -7.76 -24.19 -29.05
C GLU A 404 -8.54 -24.08 -27.73
N GLU A 405 -9.79 -24.56 -27.67
CA GLU A 405 -10.53 -24.74 -26.42
C GLU A 405 -9.82 -25.68 -25.46
N GLU A 406 -9.34 -26.84 -25.93
CA GLU A 406 -8.56 -27.78 -25.13
C GLU A 406 -7.25 -27.16 -24.62
N ARG A 407 -6.55 -26.41 -25.48
CA ARG A 407 -5.31 -25.69 -25.11
C ARG A 407 -5.57 -24.64 -24.04
N PHE A 408 -6.67 -23.90 -24.14
CA PHE A 408 -7.09 -22.94 -23.13
C PHE A 408 -7.47 -23.64 -21.81
N ASP A 409 -8.22 -24.74 -21.89
CA ASP A 409 -8.67 -25.49 -20.72
C ASP A 409 -7.49 -26.12 -19.95
N GLU A 410 -6.46 -26.60 -20.65
CA GLU A 410 -5.23 -27.09 -20.01
C GLU A 410 -4.52 -25.99 -19.20
N ALA A 411 -4.34 -24.80 -19.79
CA ALA A 411 -3.76 -23.65 -19.11
C ALA A 411 -4.62 -23.23 -17.90
N ASN A 412 -5.94 -23.23 -18.07
CA ASN A 412 -6.91 -22.87 -17.03
C ASN A 412 -6.89 -23.88 -15.87
N LYS A 413 -6.82 -25.19 -16.15
CA LYS A 413 -6.72 -26.24 -15.13
C LYS A 413 -5.45 -26.14 -14.31
N LYS A 414 -4.29 -25.88 -14.94
CA LYS A 414 -3.02 -25.67 -14.23
C LYS A 414 -3.08 -24.46 -13.29
N LEU A 415 -3.63 -23.34 -13.77
CA LEU A 415 -3.85 -22.15 -12.96
C LEU A 415 -4.79 -22.44 -11.79
N THR A 416 -5.94 -23.04 -12.07
CA THR A 416 -6.97 -23.39 -11.08
C THR A 416 -6.40 -24.29 -9.99
N GLY A 417 -5.66 -25.35 -10.34
CA GLY A 417 -5.07 -26.26 -9.35
C GLY A 417 -4.08 -25.55 -8.42
N THR A 418 -3.23 -24.67 -8.98
CA THR A 418 -2.26 -23.88 -8.20
C THR A 418 -2.96 -22.87 -7.29
N GLN A 419 -4.01 -22.22 -7.79
CA GLN A 419 -4.78 -21.24 -7.04
C GLN A 419 -5.61 -21.89 -5.93
N LEU A 420 -6.24 -23.04 -6.17
CA LEU A 420 -6.94 -23.81 -5.14
C LEU A 420 -6.01 -24.27 -4.02
N PHE A 421 -4.81 -24.76 -4.35
CA PHE A 421 -3.81 -25.14 -3.35
C PHE A 421 -3.42 -23.95 -2.47
N THR A 422 -3.08 -22.83 -3.10
CA THR A 422 -2.64 -21.61 -2.40
C THR A 422 -3.77 -21.05 -1.53
N ASN A 423 -4.99 -20.96 -2.07
CA ASN A 423 -6.16 -20.53 -1.31
C ASN A 423 -6.45 -21.48 -0.15
N ARG A 424 -6.37 -22.80 -0.33
CA ARG A 424 -6.63 -23.76 0.75
C ARG A 424 -5.66 -23.58 1.91
N ILE A 425 -4.37 -23.36 1.63
CA ILE A 425 -3.37 -23.04 2.67
C ILE A 425 -3.74 -21.72 3.37
N MET A 426 -4.02 -20.67 2.60
CA MET A 426 -4.31 -19.34 3.16
C MET A 426 -5.65 -19.30 3.91
N THR A 427 -6.61 -20.15 3.59
CA THR A 427 -7.88 -20.27 4.33
C THR A 427 -7.65 -20.71 5.76
N PHE A 428 -6.60 -21.49 6.08
CA PHE A 428 -6.25 -21.84 7.45
C PHE A 428 -5.66 -20.68 8.26
N MET A 429 -5.23 -19.59 7.61
CA MET A 429 -4.61 -18.45 8.29
C MET A 429 -5.56 -17.82 9.32
N MET A 430 -6.78 -17.46 8.94
CA MET A 430 -7.74 -16.82 9.86
C MET A 430 -8.22 -17.75 10.99
N PRO A 431 -8.70 -18.98 10.72
CA PRO A 431 -9.11 -19.91 11.77
C PRO A 431 -7.96 -20.34 12.67
N GLY A 432 -6.76 -20.58 12.13
CA GLY A 432 -5.59 -20.94 12.93
C GLY A 432 -5.18 -19.81 13.87
N MET A 433 -5.23 -18.56 13.40
CA MET A 433 -5.00 -17.39 14.24
C MET A 433 -6.06 -17.26 15.34
N MET A 434 -7.35 -17.37 15.01
CA MET A 434 -8.42 -17.34 16.02
C MET A 434 -8.29 -18.47 17.04
N PHE A 435 -7.90 -19.67 16.61
CA PHE A 435 -7.65 -20.80 17.51
C PHE A 435 -6.51 -20.51 18.48
N ILE A 436 -5.38 -19.97 17.99
CA ILE A 436 -4.27 -19.54 18.86
C ILE A 436 -4.76 -18.45 19.83
N MET A 437 -5.55 -17.48 19.36
CA MET A 437 -6.08 -16.40 20.19
C MET A 437 -7.00 -16.89 21.32
N TYR A 438 -7.93 -17.78 21.01
CA TYR A 438 -8.80 -18.36 22.03
C TYR A 438 -8.00 -19.26 22.99
N SER A 439 -7.00 -19.98 22.49
CA SER A 439 -6.10 -20.78 23.35
C SER A 439 -5.31 -19.89 24.32
N VAL A 440 -4.80 -18.76 23.84
CA VAL A 440 -4.11 -17.76 24.68
C VAL A 440 -5.08 -17.14 25.69
N THR A 441 -6.30 -16.82 25.28
CA THR A 441 -7.35 -16.28 26.18
C THR A 441 -7.70 -17.29 27.27
N ILE A 442 -7.86 -18.56 26.93
CA ILE A 442 -8.09 -19.64 27.89
C ILE A 442 -6.91 -19.77 28.85
N LEU A 443 -5.67 -19.72 28.35
CA LEU A 443 -4.46 -19.80 29.17
C LEU A 443 -4.34 -18.61 30.12
N ILE A 444 -4.60 -17.38 29.65
CA ILE A 444 -4.64 -16.18 30.48
C ILE A 444 -5.69 -16.35 31.58
N THR A 445 -6.90 -16.77 31.22
CA THR A 445 -8.00 -16.96 32.17
C THR A 445 -7.65 -18.02 33.21
N TRP A 446 -7.06 -19.15 32.79
CA TRP A 446 -6.64 -20.23 33.68
C TRP A 446 -5.59 -19.78 34.70
N VAL A 447 -4.53 -19.09 34.24
CA VAL A 447 -3.47 -18.58 35.12
C VAL A 447 -3.97 -17.43 36.00
N SER A 448 -4.81 -16.55 35.46
CA SER A 448 -5.40 -15.43 36.21
C SER A 448 -6.34 -15.93 37.30
N ALA A 449 -7.15 -16.95 37.04
CA ALA A 449 -8.05 -17.53 38.04
C ALA A 449 -7.29 -18.02 39.29
N GLN A 450 -6.14 -18.67 39.09
CA GLN A 450 -5.29 -19.09 40.21
C GLN A 450 -4.67 -17.90 40.97
N LYS A 451 -4.29 -16.83 40.27
CA LYS A 451 -3.76 -15.61 40.89
C LYS A 451 -4.82 -14.79 41.62
N ILE A 452 -6.06 -14.80 41.13
CA ILE A 452 -7.24 -14.21 41.76
C ILE A 452 -7.60 -14.99 43.02
N ASP A 453 -7.61 -16.33 42.97
CA ASP A 453 -7.82 -17.19 44.14
C ASP A 453 -6.73 -16.98 45.21
N ALA A 454 -5.48 -16.78 44.79
CA ALA A 454 -4.38 -16.41 45.67
C ALA A 454 -4.43 -14.94 46.17
N GLY A 455 -5.37 -14.13 45.68
CA GLY A 455 -5.55 -12.73 46.08
C GLY A 455 -4.47 -11.76 45.56
N THR A 456 -3.69 -12.18 44.57
CA THR A 456 -2.56 -11.43 43.99
C THR A 456 -2.93 -10.66 42.71
N LEU A 457 -4.15 -10.84 42.21
CA LEU A 457 -4.64 -10.23 40.98
C LEU A 457 -6.15 -9.98 41.09
N GLN A 458 -6.62 -8.86 40.55
CA GLN A 458 -8.05 -8.55 40.45
C GLN A 458 -8.66 -9.00 39.12
N VAL A 459 -10.00 -9.05 39.05
CA VAL A 459 -10.74 -9.58 37.89
C VAL A 459 -10.64 -8.63 36.70
N GLY A 460 -10.70 -7.33 36.93
CA GLY A 460 -10.53 -6.30 35.90
C GLY A 460 -9.15 -6.40 35.25
N ALA A 461 -8.10 -6.60 36.04
CA ALA A 461 -6.73 -6.72 35.52
C ALA A 461 -6.58 -7.90 34.54
N MET A 462 -7.28 -9.02 34.79
CA MET A 462 -7.38 -10.13 33.84
C MET A 462 -8.03 -9.70 32.52
N THR A 463 -9.14 -8.95 32.57
CA THR A 463 -9.83 -8.48 31.35
C THR A 463 -8.98 -7.49 30.54
N ALA A 464 -8.22 -6.62 31.22
CA ALA A 464 -7.26 -5.73 30.60
C ALA A 464 -6.15 -6.53 29.90
N PHE A 465 -5.63 -7.57 30.56
CA PHE A 465 -4.59 -8.45 30.01
C PHE A 465 -5.05 -9.18 28.74
N ILE A 466 -6.27 -9.73 28.74
CA ILE A 466 -6.87 -10.36 27.55
C ILE A 466 -6.92 -9.35 26.39
N THR A 467 -7.33 -8.11 26.68
CA THR A 467 -7.44 -7.06 25.66
C THR A 467 -6.08 -6.63 25.11
N TYR A 468 -5.08 -6.45 25.98
CA TYR A 468 -3.71 -6.15 25.55
C TYR A 468 -3.11 -7.28 24.70
N ALA A 469 -3.33 -8.54 25.08
CA ALA A 469 -2.89 -9.69 24.30
C ALA A 469 -3.52 -9.68 22.89
N MET A 470 -4.83 -9.37 22.78
CA MET A 470 -5.49 -9.22 21.48
C MET A 470 -4.90 -8.10 20.62
N GLN A 471 -4.62 -6.94 21.22
CA GLN A 471 -4.02 -5.81 20.50
C GLN A 471 -2.62 -6.14 19.98
N ILE A 472 -1.77 -6.75 20.82
CA ILE A 472 -0.42 -7.15 20.44
C ILE A 472 -0.46 -8.15 19.28
N VAL A 473 -1.33 -9.16 19.34
CA VAL A 473 -1.43 -10.14 18.26
C VAL A 473 -1.94 -9.51 16.95
N MET A 474 -2.95 -8.64 17.03
CA MET A 474 -3.41 -7.89 15.86
C MET A 474 -2.29 -7.05 15.24
N ALA A 475 -1.42 -6.47 16.06
CA ALA A 475 -0.24 -5.74 15.59
C ALA A 475 0.71 -6.64 14.78
N PHE A 476 1.03 -7.83 15.29
CA PHE A 476 1.86 -8.81 14.59
C PHE A 476 1.21 -9.30 13.28
N LEU A 477 -0.11 -9.46 13.25
CA LEU A 477 -0.86 -9.79 12.04
C LEU A 477 -0.75 -8.70 10.97
N MET A 478 -0.92 -7.44 11.36
CA MET A 478 -0.76 -6.31 10.44
C MET A 478 0.67 -6.26 9.86
N MET A 479 1.70 -6.48 10.68
CA MET A 479 3.09 -6.56 10.22
C MET A 479 3.31 -7.71 9.24
N THR A 480 2.74 -8.88 9.52
CA THR A 480 2.82 -10.06 8.64
C THR A 480 2.18 -9.79 7.28
N ALA A 481 0.97 -9.23 7.23
CA ALA A 481 0.30 -8.92 5.96
C ALA A 481 1.12 -7.96 5.09
N MET A 482 1.85 -7.03 5.72
CA MET A 482 2.73 -6.08 5.03
C MET A 482 3.99 -6.73 4.44
N SER A 483 4.46 -7.86 4.98
CA SER A 483 5.61 -8.60 4.41
C SER A 483 5.39 -9.04 2.96
N ILE A 484 4.13 -9.17 2.52
CA ILE A 484 3.76 -9.51 1.13
C ILE A 484 3.62 -8.24 0.28
N MET A 485 3.02 -7.19 0.83
CA MET A 485 2.67 -5.97 0.08
C MET A 485 3.91 -5.11 -0.21
N VAL A 486 4.81 -4.98 0.76
CA VAL A 486 6.00 -4.11 0.66
C VAL A 486 6.97 -4.55 -0.44
N PRO A 487 7.32 -5.84 -0.61
CA PRO A 487 8.19 -6.29 -1.71
C PRO A 487 7.61 -6.00 -3.10
N ARG A 488 6.28 -6.13 -3.28
CA ARG A 488 5.61 -5.84 -4.55
C ARG A 488 5.78 -4.38 -4.96
N ALA A 489 5.56 -3.45 -4.03
CA ALA A 489 5.84 -2.04 -4.26
C ALA A 489 7.33 -1.75 -4.48
N GLY A 490 8.22 -2.54 -3.87
CA GLY A 490 9.66 -2.51 -4.16
C GLY A 490 9.96 -2.76 -5.63
N VAL A 491 9.42 -3.82 -6.22
CA VAL A 491 9.60 -4.16 -7.64
C VAL A 491 9.00 -3.09 -8.56
N ALA A 492 7.81 -2.57 -8.23
CA ALA A 492 7.21 -1.46 -8.96
C ALA A 492 8.10 -0.20 -8.93
N ALA A 493 8.66 0.12 -7.76
CA ALA A 493 9.60 1.23 -7.60
C ALA A 493 10.89 1.03 -8.40
N ASP A 494 11.37 -0.21 -8.52
CA ASP A 494 12.55 -0.52 -9.34
C ASP A 494 12.30 -0.30 -10.84
N ARG A 495 11.16 -0.76 -11.35
CA ARG A 495 10.75 -0.55 -12.74
C ARG A 495 10.57 0.94 -13.08
N ILE A 496 10.00 1.71 -12.16
CA ILE A 496 9.83 3.16 -12.34
C ILE A 496 11.19 3.87 -12.33
N ASP A 497 12.06 3.52 -11.38
CA ASP A 497 13.40 4.12 -11.26
C ASP A 497 14.29 3.81 -12.46
N GLU A 498 14.15 2.63 -13.08
CA GLU A 498 14.83 2.29 -14.33
C GLU A 498 14.48 3.29 -15.46
N VAL A 499 13.21 3.67 -15.60
CA VAL A 499 12.76 4.66 -16.59
C VAL A 499 13.31 6.05 -16.24
N LEU A 500 13.20 6.46 -14.98
CA LEU A 500 13.64 7.79 -14.54
C LEU A 500 15.15 8.00 -14.71
N LYS A 501 15.95 6.94 -14.58
CA LYS A 501 17.41 6.97 -14.74
C LYS A 501 17.90 6.81 -16.17
N THR A 502 17.07 6.30 -17.07
CA THR A 502 17.50 6.10 -18.47
C THR A 502 17.72 7.46 -19.13
N GLU A 503 18.91 7.72 -19.65
CA GLU A 503 19.15 8.91 -20.48
C GLU A 503 18.67 8.65 -21.90
N ALA A 504 18.06 9.65 -22.53
CA ALA A 504 17.64 9.53 -23.93
C ALA A 504 18.89 9.47 -24.81
N SER A 505 18.94 8.53 -25.75
CA SER A 505 20.07 8.38 -26.66
C SER A 505 20.26 9.58 -27.57
N VAL A 506 19.17 10.23 -27.96
CA VAL A 506 19.20 11.47 -28.76
C VAL A 506 18.87 12.63 -27.82
N GLN A 507 19.84 13.50 -27.58
CA GLN A 507 19.68 14.69 -26.74
C GLN A 507 19.68 15.95 -27.60
N ASP A 508 18.89 16.93 -27.20
CA ASP A 508 18.89 18.23 -27.85
C ASP A 508 20.17 19.00 -27.51
N VAL A 509 20.62 19.84 -28.45
CA VAL A 509 21.89 20.54 -28.34
C VAL A 509 21.74 21.69 -27.33
N LYS A 510 22.62 21.76 -26.32
CA LYS A 510 22.56 22.82 -25.28
C LYS A 510 22.74 24.23 -25.84
N LYS A 511 23.47 24.36 -26.95
CA LYS A 511 23.71 25.60 -27.68
C LYS A 511 23.51 25.30 -29.18
N PRO A 512 22.26 25.33 -29.66
CA PRO A 512 21.96 24.97 -31.02
C PRO A 512 22.53 26.01 -31.99
N GLU A 513 23.02 25.52 -33.12
CA GLU A 513 23.26 26.36 -34.27
C GLU A 513 21.94 26.58 -35.03
N THR A 514 21.63 27.82 -35.40
CA THR A 514 20.43 28.14 -36.20
C THR A 514 20.71 27.99 -37.69
N LEU A 515 19.74 27.50 -38.45
CA LEU A 515 19.76 27.52 -39.90
C LEU A 515 19.78 28.99 -40.39
N LYS A 516 20.64 29.27 -41.37
CA LYS A 516 20.69 30.60 -42.01
C LYS A 516 19.90 30.64 -43.30
N GLU A 517 19.77 29.48 -43.93
CA GLU A 517 19.05 29.25 -45.17
C GLU A 517 18.05 28.13 -44.93
N HIS A 518 16.91 28.19 -45.60
CA HIS A 518 15.82 27.21 -45.53
C HIS A 518 15.51 26.73 -46.95
N LYS A 519 16.55 26.23 -47.63
CA LYS A 519 16.47 25.74 -49.01
C LYS A 519 15.98 24.29 -49.02
N GLY A 520 16.30 23.51 -48.00
CA GLY A 520 15.92 22.09 -47.90
C GLY A 520 16.93 21.14 -48.54
N VAL A 521 18.20 21.52 -48.67
CA VAL A 521 19.26 20.67 -49.20
C VAL A 521 19.69 19.68 -48.12
N LEU A 522 19.45 18.38 -48.35
CA LEU A 522 19.83 17.31 -47.42
C LEU A 522 21.01 16.52 -48.00
N GLU A 523 22.09 16.38 -47.25
CA GLU A 523 23.30 15.68 -47.69
C GLU A 523 23.73 14.62 -46.68
N PHE A 524 23.90 13.40 -47.16
CA PHE A 524 24.48 12.27 -46.43
C PHE A 524 25.93 12.13 -46.88
N SER A 525 26.88 12.19 -45.95
CA SER A 525 28.31 12.05 -46.24
C SER A 525 28.88 10.86 -45.48
N HIS A 526 29.15 9.76 -46.19
CA HIS A 526 29.71 8.51 -45.66
C HIS A 526 29.00 8.00 -44.39
N VAL A 527 27.66 7.99 -44.40
CA VAL A 527 26.87 7.67 -43.21
C VAL A 527 26.87 6.18 -42.91
N ASP A 528 27.27 5.85 -41.69
CA ASP A 528 27.14 4.53 -41.09
C ASP A 528 26.10 4.57 -39.97
N PHE A 529 25.24 3.55 -39.89
CA PHE A 529 24.30 3.43 -38.79
C PHE A 529 24.14 2.00 -38.30
N LYS A 530 24.10 1.87 -36.97
CA LYS A 530 23.91 0.62 -36.26
C LYS A 530 22.95 0.81 -35.08
N TYR A 531 21.90 -0.01 -35.02
CA TYR A 531 21.00 0.01 -33.86
C TYR A 531 21.75 -0.42 -32.59
N PRO A 532 21.39 0.14 -31.42
CA PRO A 532 21.97 -0.27 -30.14
C PRO A 532 21.86 -1.79 -29.94
N GLY A 533 23.00 -2.46 -29.76
CA GLY A 533 23.08 -3.91 -29.53
C GLY A 533 23.09 -4.79 -30.79
N ALA A 534 23.05 -4.23 -32.01
CA ALA A 534 23.29 -5.01 -33.22
C ALA A 534 24.77 -5.48 -33.30
N GLU A 535 25.06 -6.50 -34.11
CA GLU A 535 26.45 -6.90 -34.40
C GLU A 535 27.01 -6.17 -35.63
N HIS A 536 26.19 -5.98 -36.66
CA HIS A 536 26.56 -5.35 -37.92
C HIS A 536 25.84 -4.02 -38.15
N ASN A 537 26.41 -3.18 -39.01
CA ASN A 537 25.78 -1.94 -39.46
C ASN A 537 24.55 -2.28 -40.32
N VAL A 538 23.46 -1.54 -40.11
CA VAL A 538 22.27 -1.62 -40.97
C VAL A 538 22.41 -0.74 -42.19
N LEU A 539 23.17 0.35 -42.06
CA LEU A 539 23.56 1.23 -43.16
C LEU A 539 25.07 1.40 -43.12
N SER A 540 25.72 1.26 -44.27
CA SER A 540 27.18 1.42 -44.38
C SER A 540 27.52 2.32 -45.55
N ASP A 541 28.38 3.31 -45.31
CA ASP A 541 28.93 4.21 -46.33
C ASP A 541 27.86 4.83 -47.26
N ILE A 542 26.81 5.38 -46.68
CA ILE A 542 25.71 6.01 -47.43
C ILE A 542 26.10 7.45 -47.83
N ASP A 543 26.18 7.70 -49.14
CA ASP A 543 26.55 9.01 -49.71
C ASP A 543 25.60 9.46 -50.82
N PHE A 544 24.85 10.54 -50.56
CA PHE A 544 23.99 11.18 -51.57
C PHE A 544 23.49 12.56 -51.13
N LYS A 545 22.89 13.28 -52.08
CA LYS A 545 22.34 14.61 -51.90
C LYS A 545 20.91 14.68 -52.44
N VAL A 546 20.01 15.25 -51.65
CA VAL A 546 18.64 15.60 -52.00
C VAL A 546 18.57 17.10 -52.24
N GLU A 547 17.98 17.50 -53.35
CA GLU A 547 17.97 18.90 -53.80
C GLU A 547 16.54 19.44 -53.88
N PRO A 548 16.33 20.75 -53.63
CA PRO A 548 15.01 21.37 -53.67
C PRO A 548 14.36 21.24 -55.05
N GLY A 549 13.07 20.94 -55.06
CA GLY A 549 12.28 20.74 -56.28
C GLY A 549 12.58 19.46 -57.04
N LYS A 550 13.47 18.60 -56.51
CA LYS A 550 13.75 17.27 -57.06
C LYS A 550 13.18 16.18 -56.17
N THR A 551 12.80 15.08 -56.81
CA THR A 551 12.38 13.86 -56.14
C THR A 551 13.53 12.87 -56.09
N THR A 552 13.99 12.53 -54.88
CA THR A 552 14.90 11.41 -54.62
C THR A 552 14.10 10.20 -54.15
N ALA A 553 14.07 9.15 -54.97
CA ALA A 553 13.45 7.88 -54.66
C ALA A 553 14.44 6.87 -54.08
N ILE A 554 14.00 6.04 -53.15
CA ILE A 554 14.77 4.96 -52.54
C ILE A 554 14.03 3.63 -52.77
N ILE A 555 14.70 2.66 -53.37
CA ILE A 555 14.18 1.32 -53.65
C ILE A 555 15.16 0.24 -53.26
N GLY A 556 14.64 -0.94 -52.92
CA GLY A 556 15.45 -2.09 -52.51
C GLY A 556 14.60 -3.18 -51.87
N SER A 557 15.18 -4.35 -51.63
CA SER A 557 14.53 -5.49 -50.99
C SER A 557 14.04 -5.20 -49.57
N THR A 558 13.05 -5.95 -49.08
CA THR A 558 12.60 -5.83 -47.68
C THR A 558 13.78 -6.10 -46.73
N GLY A 559 13.96 -5.25 -45.71
CA GLY A 559 15.04 -5.40 -44.74
C GLY A 559 16.38 -4.74 -45.10
N CYS A 560 16.58 -4.21 -46.30
CA CYS A 560 17.86 -3.61 -46.71
C CYS A 560 18.20 -2.24 -46.06
N GLY A 561 17.37 -1.73 -45.13
CA GLY A 561 17.66 -0.50 -44.38
C GLY A 561 16.89 0.77 -44.82
N LYS A 562 15.98 0.70 -45.80
CA LYS A 562 15.25 1.89 -46.32
C LYS A 562 14.55 2.74 -45.25
N SER A 563 13.73 2.11 -44.40
CA SER A 563 13.05 2.81 -43.30
C SER A 563 14.03 3.35 -42.26
N THR A 564 15.16 2.66 -42.04
CA THR A 564 16.23 3.16 -41.18
C THR A 564 16.83 4.44 -41.76
N LEU A 565 17.10 4.47 -43.07
CA LEU A 565 17.68 5.62 -43.76
C LEU A 565 16.81 6.88 -43.61
N VAL A 566 15.50 6.75 -43.84
CA VAL A 566 14.58 7.89 -43.70
C VAL A 566 14.31 8.28 -42.25
N ASN A 567 14.45 7.35 -41.29
CA ASN A 567 14.32 7.67 -39.85
C ASN A 567 15.50 8.49 -39.31
N LEU A 568 16.64 8.51 -40.01
CA LEU A 568 17.79 9.37 -39.66
C LEU A 568 17.53 10.84 -40.01
N ILE A 569 16.70 11.12 -41.03
CA ILE A 569 16.41 12.48 -41.51
C ILE A 569 15.78 13.37 -40.41
N PRO A 570 14.68 12.97 -39.72
CA PRO A 570 14.11 13.73 -38.61
C PRO A 570 14.87 13.52 -37.28
N ARG A 571 16.05 12.89 -37.35
CA ARG A 571 16.92 12.55 -36.21
C ARG A 571 16.19 11.77 -35.12
N PHE A 572 15.53 10.68 -35.51
CA PHE A 572 15.00 9.70 -34.54
C PHE A 572 16.09 8.81 -33.95
N TYR A 573 17.22 8.71 -34.66
CA TYR A 573 18.46 8.11 -34.21
C TYR A 573 19.62 9.01 -34.67
N ASP A 574 20.70 9.02 -33.89
CA ASP A 574 21.96 9.61 -34.31
C ASP A 574 22.77 8.60 -35.13
N VAL A 575 23.52 9.08 -36.13
CA VAL A 575 24.41 8.26 -36.95
C VAL A 575 25.58 7.73 -36.12
N THR A 576 26.10 6.55 -36.47
CA THR A 576 27.27 5.95 -35.79
C THR A 576 28.60 6.31 -36.45
N GLY A 577 28.56 6.72 -37.72
CA GLY A 577 29.69 7.22 -38.50
C GLY A 577 29.19 8.13 -39.62
N GLY A 578 30.07 8.98 -40.15
CA GLY A 578 29.72 10.01 -41.12
C GLY A 578 28.90 11.16 -40.52
N GLN A 579 28.21 11.91 -41.38
CA GLN A 579 27.32 13.00 -40.96
C GLN A 579 26.16 13.21 -41.94
N ILE A 580 25.07 13.78 -41.43
CA ILE A 580 23.93 14.24 -42.23
C ILE A 580 23.82 15.75 -42.04
N THR A 581 23.74 16.50 -43.13
CA THR A 581 23.59 17.97 -43.06
C THR A 581 22.29 18.43 -43.72
N LEU A 582 21.69 19.47 -43.15
CA LEU A 582 20.57 20.21 -43.73
C LEU A 582 21.06 21.64 -44.00
N ASP A 583 20.99 22.07 -45.26
CA ASP A 583 21.49 23.37 -45.73
C ASP A 583 22.94 23.66 -45.28
N GLY A 584 23.78 22.61 -45.32
CA GLY A 584 25.20 22.64 -44.97
C GLY A 584 25.51 22.59 -43.48
N LYS A 585 24.49 22.47 -42.61
CA LYS A 585 24.67 22.31 -41.16
C LYS A 585 24.36 20.90 -40.71
N ASP A 586 25.26 20.32 -39.92
CA ASP A 586 25.06 19.00 -39.30
C ASP A 586 23.79 18.99 -38.45
N ILE A 587 22.89 18.04 -38.72
CA ILE A 587 21.61 17.88 -38.00
C ILE A 587 21.83 17.58 -36.51
N CYS A 588 23.03 17.09 -36.14
CA CYS A 588 23.43 16.88 -34.76
C CYS A 588 23.71 18.18 -34.00
N ARG A 589 23.87 19.32 -34.69
CA ARG A 589 24.21 20.64 -34.13
C ARG A 589 23.05 21.63 -34.12
N ILE A 590 21.96 21.31 -34.81
CA ILE A 590 20.72 22.12 -34.84
C ILE A 590 19.79 21.64 -33.72
N SER A 591 18.91 22.52 -33.24
CA SER A 591 17.87 22.11 -32.29
C SER A 591 16.90 21.12 -32.95
N MET A 592 16.35 20.17 -32.18
CA MET A 592 15.38 19.21 -32.73
C MET A 592 14.09 19.89 -33.21
N GLU A 593 13.70 20.98 -32.56
CA GLU A 593 12.50 21.76 -32.91
C GLU A 593 12.65 22.35 -34.31
N GLU A 594 13.73 23.10 -34.54
CA GLU A 594 14.05 23.73 -35.83
C GLU A 594 14.29 22.69 -36.94
N LEU A 595 15.06 21.63 -36.67
CA LEU A 595 15.26 20.54 -37.65
C LEU A 595 13.93 19.91 -38.06
N ARG A 596 13.07 19.61 -37.09
CA ARG A 596 11.81 18.93 -37.39
C ARG A 596 10.81 19.88 -38.01
N GLU A 597 10.86 21.19 -37.77
CA GLU A 597 10.02 22.18 -38.45
C GLU A 597 10.24 22.16 -39.98
N GLU A 598 11.49 21.98 -40.41
CA GLU A 598 11.86 21.87 -41.83
C GLU A 598 11.44 20.55 -42.49
N ILE A 599 10.98 19.56 -41.72
CA ILE A 599 10.70 18.20 -42.21
C ILE A 599 9.22 17.84 -42.05
N GLY A 600 8.57 17.47 -43.16
CA GLY A 600 7.28 16.79 -43.19
C GLY A 600 7.47 15.29 -43.35
N PHE A 601 7.25 14.51 -42.30
CA PHE A 601 7.49 13.06 -42.31
C PHE A 601 6.19 12.26 -42.31
N VAL A 602 6.06 11.32 -43.25
CA VAL A 602 4.97 10.34 -43.30
C VAL A 602 5.53 8.94 -43.10
N PRO A 603 5.21 8.26 -41.98
CA PRO A 603 5.68 6.90 -41.72
C PRO A 603 4.95 5.87 -42.59
N GLN A 604 5.55 4.69 -42.75
CA GLN A 604 4.96 3.55 -43.48
C GLN A 604 3.53 3.22 -43.08
N LYS A 605 3.21 3.23 -41.79
CA LYS A 605 1.84 3.10 -41.30
C LYS A 605 1.31 4.46 -40.87
N GLY A 606 0.30 4.97 -41.57
CA GLY A 606 -0.39 6.19 -41.16
C GLY A 606 -0.97 6.06 -39.74
N VAL A 607 -0.65 6.99 -38.85
CA VAL A 607 -1.22 7.08 -37.49
C VAL A 607 -1.95 8.40 -37.33
N LEU A 608 -3.18 8.33 -36.84
CA LEU A 608 -4.04 9.46 -36.51
C LEU A 608 -4.37 9.50 -35.02
N PHE A 609 -4.63 10.70 -34.51
CA PHE A 609 -4.99 10.96 -33.13
C PHE A 609 -6.49 11.16 -32.98
N SER A 610 -7.02 10.86 -31.79
CA SER A 610 -8.42 11.14 -31.46
C SER A 610 -8.70 12.64 -31.59
N GLY A 611 -9.80 13.01 -32.24
CA GLY A 611 -10.15 14.40 -32.54
C GLY A 611 -11.01 14.50 -33.80
N THR A 612 -10.76 15.48 -34.65
CA THR A 612 -11.41 15.63 -35.96
C THR A 612 -10.41 15.41 -37.09
N ILE A 613 -10.91 15.35 -38.33
CA ILE A 613 -10.04 15.36 -39.52
C ILE A 613 -9.22 16.66 -39.54
N ALA A 614 -9.86 17.81 -39.33
CA ALA A 614 -9.19 19.11 -39.31
C ALA A 614 -8.11 19.19 -38.22
N SER A 615 -8.37 18.70 -37.01
CA SER A 615 -7.38 18.71 -35.93
C SER A 615 -6.18 17.80 -36.22
N ASN A 616 -6.38 16.70 -36.94
CA ASN A 616 -5.29 15.84 -37.38
C ASN A 616 -4.42 16.49 -38.45
N LEU A 617 -5.02 17.18 -39.43
CA LEU A 617 -4.25 17.88 -40.47
C LEU A 617 -3.50 19.08 -39.89
N ARG A 618 -4.11 19.86 -38.98
CA ARG A 618 -3.46 20.95 -38.23
C ARG A 618 -2.39 20.49 -37.25
N PHE A 619 -2.28 19.19 -36.99
CA PHE A 619 -1.18 18.67 -36.18
C PHE A 619 0.18 18.89 -36.85
N GLY A 620 0.23 19.04 -38.17
CA GLY A 620 1.45 19.40 -38.91
C GLY A 620 1.86 20.86 -38.72
N LYS A 621 0.87 21.76 -38.66
CA LYS A 621 1.03 23.20 -38.44
C LYS A 621 -0.22 23.75 -37.75
N ALA A 622 -0.10 24.15 -36.48
CA ALA A 622 -1.24 24.45 -35.61
C ALA A 622 -2.06 25.66 -36.08
N ASP A 623 -1.39 26.63 -36.70
CA ASP A 623 -1.92 27.88 -37.25
C ASP A 623 -2.34 27.76 -38.73
N ALA A 624 -2.35 26.55 -39.32
CA ALA A 624 -2.78 26.33 -40.70
C ALA A 624 -4.26 26.75 -40.90
N THR A 625 -4.48 27.57 -41.92
CA THR A 625 -5.81 28.10 -42.30
C THR A 625 -6.71 26.98 -42.83
N ASP A 626 -8.03 27.21 -42.88
CA ASP A 626 -8.94 26.21 -43.48
C ASP A 626 -8.62 25.98 -44.96
N GLU A 627 -8.12 27.00 -45.66
CA GLU A 627 -7.62 26.94 -47.02
C GLU A 627 -6.39 26.03 -47.13
N ASP A 628 -5.40 26.18 -46.26
CA ASP A 628 -4.20 25.31 -46.24
C ASP A 628 -4.59 23.83 -46.03
N ILE A 629 -5.56 23.59 -45.16
CA ILE A 629 -6.03 22.24 -44.83
C ILE A 629 -6.80 21.62 -46.01
N LYS A 630 -7.61 22.41 -46.73
CA LYS A 630 -8.30 21.98 -47.95
C LYS A 630 -7.32 21.71 -49.08
N GLU A 631 -6.37 22.61 -49.31
CA GLU A 631 -5.32 22.44 -50.32
C GLU A 631 -4.51 21.15 -50.05
N ALA A 632 -4.09 20.94 -48.81
CA ALA A 632 -3.37 19.72 -48.43
C ALA A 632 -4.22 18.44 -48.60
N ALA A 633 -5.52 18.51 -48.30
CA ALA A 633 -6.44 17.41 -48.53
C ALA A 633 -6.67 17.12 -50.01
N GLU A 634 -6.69 18.16 -50.86
CA GLU A 634 -6.80 18.02 -52.32
C GLU A 634 -5.55 17.38 -52.90
N ILE A 635 -4.35 17.85 -52.54
CA ILE A 635 -3.08 17.26 -53.00
C ILE A 635 -3.01 15.79 -52.58
N ALA A 636 -3.36 15.49 -51.33
CA ALA A 636 -3.38 14.12 -50.80
C ALA A 636 -4.55 13.25 -51.33
N GLN A 637 -5.36 13.76 -52.26
CA GLN A 637 -6.54 13.08 -52.81
C GLN A 637 -7.53 12.63 -51.72
N ALA A 638 -7.62 13.36 -50.61
CA ALA A 638 -8.48 13.04 -49.48
C ALA A 638 -9.86 13.71 -49.54
N THR A 639 -10.00 14.80 -50.30
CA THR A 639 -11.23 15.60 -50.37
C THR A 639 -12.47 14.79 -50.71
N GLU A 640 -12.37 13.85 -51.65
CA GLU A 640 -13.49 13.00 -52.11
C GLU A 640 -14.20 12.31 -50.94
N PHE A 641 -13.46 11.65 -50.04
CA PHE A 641 -14.08 10.92 -48.93
C PHE A 641 -14.36 11.82 -47.72
N ILE A 642 -13.70 12.97 -47.60
CA ILE A 642 -14.01 13.94 -46.55
C ILE A 642 -15.39 14.56 -46.83
N GLU A 643 -15.64 14.95 -48.08
CA GLU A 643 -16.89 15.61 -48.50
C GLU A 643 -18.12 14.68 -48.43
N THR A 644 -17.93 13.35 -48.51
CA THR A 644 -19.05 12.39 -48.30
C THR A 644 -19.46 12.24 -46.84
N LYS A 645 -18.64 12.70 -45.88
CA LYS A 645 -18.99 12.64 -44.46
C LYS A 645 -19.91 13.80 -44.08
N LYS A 646 -20.90 13.52 -43.23
CA LYS A 646 -21.89 14.51 -42.75
C LYS A 646 -21.26 15.77 -42.16
N GLU A 647 -20.17 15.62 -41.42
CA GLU A 647 -19.46 16.72 -40.74
C GLU A 647 -18.19 17.16 -41.47
N LYS A 648 -17.92 16.60 -42.65
CA LYS A 648 -16.74 16.93 -43.48
C LYS A 648 -15.44 16.92 -42.65
N TYR A 649 -14.70 18.04 -42.63
CA TYR A 649 -13.46 18.21 -41.86
C TYR A 649 -13.65 18.11 -40.34
N ASN A 650 -14.85 18.38 -39.83
CA ASN A 650 -15.16 18.23 -38.40
C ASN A 650 -15.50 16.80 -38.00
N SER A 651 -15.56 15.88 -38.96
CA SER A 651 -15.87 14.47 -38.67
C SER A 651 -14.88 13.86 -37.67
N PRO A 652 -15.38 13.07 -36.71
CA PRO A 652 -14.55 12.51 -35.65
C PRO A 652 -13.60 11.44 -36.18
N ILE A 653 -12.38 11.44 -35.66
CA ILE A 653 -11.37 10.39 -35.82
C ILE A 653 -11.20 9.68 -34.48
N ALA A 654 -11.36 8.36 -34.48
CA ALA A 654 -11.13 7.53 -33.30
C ALA A 654 -9.63 7.33 -33.06
N GLN A 655 -9.25 6.90 -31.85
CA GLN A 655 -7.85 6.65 -31.50
C GLN A 655 -7.17 5.71 -32.50
N GLY A 656 -6.03 6.13 -33.06
CA GLY A 656 -5.32 5.37 -34.08
C GLY A 656 -6.03 5.30 -35.43
N GLY A 657 -7.13 6.05 -35.63
CA GLY A 657 -7.93 6.06 -36.85
C GLY A 657 -8.64 4.73 -37.12
N SER A 658 -9.18 4.06 -36.10
CA SER A 658 -9.89 2.78 -36.27
C SER A 658 -11.20 2.88 -37.06
N ASN A 659 -11.76 4.09 -37.20
CA ASN A 659 -13.01 4.37 -37.91
C ASN A 659 -12.82 4.87 -39.35
N VAL A 660 -11.61 4.75 -39.92
CA VAL A 660 -11.30 5.05 -41.33
C VAL A 660 -10.53 3.91 -41.96
N SER A 661 -10.65 3.74 -43.28
CA SER A 661 -9.92 2.67 -44.00
C SER A 661 -8.41 2.91 -44.00
N GLY A 662 -7.62 1.88 -44.28
CA GLY A 662 -6.14 2.00 -44.37
C GLY A 662 -5.70 3.08 -45.36
N GLY A 663 -6.24 3.05 -46.59
CA GLY A 663 -5.93 4.07 -47.61
C GLY A 663 -6.42 5.48 -47.25
N GLN A 664 -7.56 5.62 -46.56
CA GLN A 664 -8.01 6.93 -46.04
C GLN A 664 -7.05 7.45 -44.95
N LYS A 665 -6.66 6.57 -44.02
CA LYS A 665 -5.71 6.90 -42.95
C LYS A 665 -4.37 7.38 -43.50
N GLN A 666 -3.88 6.72 -44.54
CA GLN A 666 -2.63 7.08 -45.21
C GLN A 666 -2.75 8.45 -45.91
N ARG A 667 -3.84 8.69 -46.67
CA ARG A 667 -4.10 9.99 -47.30
C ARG A 667 -4.19 11.14 -46.30
N LEU A 668 -4.85 10.94 -45.16
CA LEU A 668 -4.90 11.96 -44.10
C LEU A 668 -3.52 12.21 -43.48
N ALA A 669 -2.69 11.17 -43.32
CA ALA A 669 -1.32 11.34 -42.84
C ALA A 669 -0.44 12.09 -43.84
N ILE A 670 -0.62 11.86 -45.14
CA ILE A 670 0.03 12.60 -46.23
C ILE A 670 -0.43 14.06 -46.22
N ALA A 671 -1.74 14.32 -46.15
CA ALA A 671 -2.29 15.66 -46.03
C ALA A 671 -1.72 16.42 -44.82
N ARG A 672 -1.57 15.76 -43.67
CA ARG A 672 -0.94 16.35 -42.48
C ARG A 672 0.51 16.79 -42.72
N ALA A 673 1.30 16.02 -43.47
CA ALA A 673 2.68 16.39 -43.80
C ALA A 673 2.74 17.54 -44.82
N ILE A 674 1.82 17.56 -45.81
CA ILE A 674 1.73 18.63 -46.80
C ILE A 674 1.28 19.95 -46.17
N ALA A 675 0.28 19.91 -45.27
CA ALA A 675 -0.24 21.08 -44.56
C ALA A 675 0.83 21.83 -43.76
N LYS A 676 1.93 21.14 -43.41
CA LYS A 676 3.07 21.72 -42.73
C LYS A 676 3.88 22.69 -43.61
N LYS A 677 3.84 22.55 -44.94
CA LYS A 677 4.64 23.33 -45.90
C LYS A 677 6.15 23.30 -45.60
N ALA A 678 6.63 22.13 -45.17
CA ALA A 678 8.04 21.86 -44.84
C ALA A 678 8.94 21.84 -46.09
N LYS A 679 10.24 22.15 -45.93
CA LYS A 679 11.24 22.18 -47.02
C LYS A 679 11.73 20.80 -47.44
N VAL A 680 11.62 19.81 -46.56
CA VAL A 680 11.93 18.41 -46.87
C VAL A 680 10.71 17.55 -46.57
N LEU A 681 10.15 16.89 -47.59
CA LEU A 681 9.04 15.95 -47.42
C LEU A 681 9.55 14.52 -47.57
N VAL A 682 9.30 13.70 -46.57
CA VAL A 682 9.77 12.31 -46.50
C VAL A 682 8.57 11.37 -46.43
N PHE A 683 8.44 10.50 -47.43
CA PHE A 683 7.38 9.51 -47.54
C PHE A 683 7.97 8.10 -47.44
N ASP A 684 7.87 7.47 -46.26
CA ASP A 684 8.32 6.10 -46.07
C ASP A 684 7.23 5.14 -46.56
N ASP A 685 7.32 4.66 -47.81
CA ASP A 685 6.41 3.66 -48.40
C ASP A 685 4.91 4.00 -48.27
N SER A 686 4.62 5.30 -48.21
CA SER A 686 3.31 5.82 -47.85
C SER A 686 2.29 5.73 -48.98
N PHE A 687 2.72 5.44 -50.20
CA PHE A 687 1.82 5.26 -51.34
C PHE A 687 1.38 3.81 -51.55
N SER A 688 1.98 2.85 -50.83
CA SER A 688 1.67 1.42 -50.98
C SER A 688 0.23 1.05 -50.64
N ALA A 689 -0.39 1.76 -49.70
CA ALA A 689 -1.77 1.55 -49.25
C ALA A 689 -2.83 2.20 -50.17
N LEU A 690 -2.40 2.91 -51.22
CA LEU A 690 -3.25 3.56 -52.21
C LEU A 690 -3.41 2.66 -53.44
N ASP A 691 -4.58 2.75 -54.08
CA ASP A 691 -4.78 2.17 -55.41
C ASP A 691 -3.94 2.94 -56.44
N MET A 692 -3.60 2.30 -57.55
CA MET A 692 -2.67 2.87 -58.55
C MET A 692 -3.15 4.20 -59.14
N LYS A 693 -4.47 4.40 -59.30
CA LYS A 693 -5.01 5.62 -59.88
C LYS A 693 -4.87 6.78 -58.90
N THR A 694 -5.22 6.55 -57.64
CA THR A 694 -5.07 7.56 -56.58
C THR A 694 -3.60 7.89 -56.30
N ASP A 695 -2.70 6.90 -56.29
CA ASP A 695 -1.25 7.13 -56.18
C ASP A 695 -0.73 8.02 -57.32
N ALA A 696 -1.05 7.67 -58.58
CA ALA A 696 -0.61 8.46 -59.74
C ALA A 696 -1.14 9.89 -59.70
N ALA A 697 -2.42 10.08 -59.33
CA ALA A 697 -3.03 11.40 -59.21
C ALA A 697 -2.38 12.24 -58.09
N LEU A 698 -2.14 11.63 -56.93
CA LEU A 698 -1.47 12.29 -55.80
C LEU A 698 -0.06 12.72 -56.17
N ARG A 699 0.75 11.83 -56.77
CA ARG A 699 2.12 12.16 -57.18
C ARG A 699 2.16 13.28 -58.23
N LYS A 700 1.18 13.30 -59.14
CA LYS A 700 1.04 14.39 -60.11
C LYS A 700 0.80 15.73 -59.40
N GLU A 701 -0.18 15.79 -58.49
CA GLU A 701 -0.47 17.01 -57.73
C GLU A 701 0.73 17.43 -56.86
N LEU A 702 1.44 16.47 -56.27
CA LEU A 702 2.63 16.73 -55.46
C LEU A 702 3.74 17.40 -56.30
N ASN A 703 4.01 16.88 -57.50
CA ASN A 703 5.00 17.46 -58.42
C ASN A 703 4.57 18.83 -58.98
N GLU A 704 3.27 19.09 -59.13
CA GLU A 704 2.77 20.36 -59.66
C GLU A 704 2.71 21.46 -58.60
N LYS A 705 2.29 21.13 -57.37
CA LYS A 705 2.01 22.12 -56.32
C LYS A 705 3.11 22.26 -55.25
N VAL A 706 4.04 21.31 -55.17
CA VAL A 706 5.08 21.29 -54.12
C VAL A 706 6.48 21.33 -54.74
N GLN A 707 6.73 22.34 -55.60
CA GLN A 707 7.99 22.47 -56.34
C GLN A 707 9.16 23.06 -55.54
N ASP A 708 8.87 23.69 -54.39
CA ASP A 708 9.90 24.35 -53.58
C ASP A 708 10.50 23.43 -52.50
N ALA A 709 10.03 22.19 -52.37
CA ALA A 709 10.48 21.24 -51.36
C ALA A 709 11.33 20.12 -51.97
N SER A 710 12.28 19.63 -51.19
CA SER A 710 13.01 18.41 -51.46
C SER A 710 12.14 17.20 -51.11
N ILE A 711 11.89 16.32 -52.08
CA ILE A 711 10.98 15.18 -51.90
C ILE A 711 11.80 13.89 -51.80
N VAL A 712 11.65 13.15 -50.70
CA VAL A 712 12.24 11.83 -50.49
C VAL A 712 11.13 10.78 -50.45
N ILE A 713 11.13 9.84 -51.39
CA ILE A 713 10.12 8.78 -51.48
C ILE A 713 10.78 7.42 -51.35
N VAL A 714 10.46 6.68 -50.30
CA VAL A 714 10.73 5.24 -50.25
C VAL A 714 9.56 4.55 -50.93
N ALA A 715 9.84 3.66 -51.89
CA ALA A 715 8.80 2.86 -52.51
C ALA A 715 9.24 1.41 -52.69
N GLN A 716 8.25 0.51 -52.61
CA GLN A 716 8.44 -0.88 -53.03
C GLN A 716 8.12 -1.08 -54.51
N ARG A 717 7.30 -0.23 -55.11
CA ARG A 717 6.84 -0.36 -56.50
C ARG A 717 7.67 0.51 -57.45
N VAL A 718 8.17 -0.07 -58.54
CA VAL A 718 8.92 0.68 -59.56
C VAL A 718 8.07 1.77 -60.22
N SER A 719 6.77 1.54 -60.40
CA SER A 719 5.84 2.53 -60.96
C SER A 719 5.73 3.82 -60.13
N THR A 720 5.99 3.74 -58.82
CA THR A 720 5.95 4.90 -57.92
C THR A 720 7.17 5.82 -58.11
N ILE A 721 8.30 5.26 -58.53
CA ILE A 721 9.60 5.96 -58.59
C ILE A 721 10.12 6.18 -60.01
N LEU A 722 9.37 5.72 -61.02
CA LEU A 722 9.76 5.78 -62.44
C LEU A 722 10.18 7.18 -62.90
N HIS A 723 9.49 8.20 -62.40
CA HIS A 723 9.67 9.61 -62.77
C HIS A 723 10.48 10.41 -61.74
N ALA A 724 11.18 9.75 -60.81
CA ALA A 724 12.04 10.46 -59.86
C ALA A 724 13.29 10.98 -60.56
N ASP A 725 13.73 12.19 -60.19
CA ASP A 725 14.95 12.81 -60.72
C ASP A 725 16.22 12.04 -60.32
N GLN A 726 16.17 11.37 -59.17
CA GLN A 726 17.24 10.52 -58.67
C GLN A 726 16.63 9.28 -58.01
N ILE A 727 17.13 8.10 -58.34
CA ILE A 727 16.77 6.83 -57.70
C ILE A 727 18.02 6.25 -57.03
N LEU A 728 17.87 5.90 -55.76
CA LEU A 728 18.86 5.22 -54.93
C LEU A 728 18.45 3.76 -54.76
N VAL A 729 19.31 2.86 -55.22
CA VAL A 729 19.12 1.42 -55.10
C VAL A 729 19.89 0.95 -53.88
N LEU A 730 19.16 0.56 -52.84
CA LEU A 730 19.71 0.12 -51.57
C LEU A 730 19.69 -1.42 -51.50
N ASP A 731 20.85 -2.01 -51.31
CA ASP A 731 21.01 -3.46 -51.11
C ASP A 731 21.99 -3.73 -49.96
N ASP A 732 21.61 -4.63 -49.06
CA ASP A 732 22.36 -4.95 -47.83
C ASP A 732 22.95 -3.73 -47.09
N GLY A 733 22.15 -2.67 -46.95
CA GLY A 733 22.55 -1.46 -46.24
C GLY A 733 23.51 -0.53 -46.99
N LYS A 734 23.76 -0.76 -48.29
CA LYS A 734 24.65 0.07 -49.13
C LYS A 734 23.93 0.58 -50.38
N ILE A 735 24.35 1.74 -50.88
CA ILE A 735 23.89 2.23 -52.19
C ILE A 735 24.66 1.50 -53.29
N VAL A 736 23.98 0.59 -54.00
CA VAL A 736 24.56 -0.18 -55.12
C VAL A 736 24.26 0.42 -56.48
N GLY A 737 23.41 1.44 -56.53
CA GLY A 737 23.09 2.18 -57.75
C GLY A 737 22.51 3.56 -57.43
N LYS A 738 22.88 4.56 -58.22
CA LYS A 738 22.40 5.94 -58.14
C LYS A 738 22.27 6.51 -59.55
N GLY A 739 21.09 6.98 -59.92
CA GLY A 739 20.84 7.53 -61.25
C GLY A 739 19.35 7.64 -61.57
N THR A 740 19.01 7.89 -62.83
CA THR A 740 17.63 7.87 -63.33
C THR A 740 17.15 6.45 -63.64
N HIS A 741 15.84 6.28 -63.87
CA HIS A 741 15.27 4.99 -64.26
C HIS A 741 16.01 4.35 -65.46
N GLU A 742 16.27 5.14 -66.51
CA GLU A 742 16.91 4.66 -67.73
C GLU A 742 18.39 4.27 -67.52
N GLU A 743 19.11 5.02 -66.68
CA GLU A 743 20.50 4.74 -66.33
C GLU A 743 20.61 3.46 -65.50
N LEU A 744 19.74 3.30 -64.50
CA LEU A 744 19.76 2.14 -63.61
C LEU A 744 19.32 0.84 -64.29
N LEU A 745 18.42 0.90 -65.28
CA LEU A 745 18.07 -0.26 -66.10
C LEU A 745 19.27 -0.81 -66.89
N LYS A 746 20.22 0.05 -67.26
CA LYS A 746 21.45 -0.31 -67.97
C LYS A 746 22.56 -0.73 -67.02
N ASN A 747 22.75 0.03 -65.94
CA ASN A 747 23.98 0.03 -65.16
C ASN A 747 23.85 -0.61 -63.76
N CYS A 748 22.63 -0.97 -63.31
CA CYS A 748 22.41 -1.56 -61.99
C CYS A 748 21.63 -2.88 -62.09
N GLU A 749 22.32 -4.00 -61.86
CA GLU A 749 21.73 -5.33 -61.94
C GLU A 749 20.58 -5.52 -60.92
N VAL A 750 20.76 -5.04 -59.69
CA VAL A 750 19.75 -5.13 -58.63
C VAL A 750 18.47 -4.38 -59.04
N TYR A 751 18.60 -3.17 -59.59
CA TYR A 751 17.45 -2.42 -60.08
C TYR A 751 16.74 -3.14 -61.22
N LEU A 752 17.49 -3.68 -62.18
CA LEU A 752 16.94 -4.44 -63.31
C LEU A 752 16.17 -5.68 -62.84
N GLN A 753 16.67 -6.39 -61.83
CA GLN A 753 15.99 -7.54 -61.24
C GLN A 753 14.67 -7.12 -60.57
N ILE A 754 14.69 -6.06 -59.75
CA ILE A 754 13.49 -5.51 -59.11
C ILE A 754 12.47 -5.09 -60.17
N ALA A 755 12.90 -4.34 -61.19
CA ALA A 755 12.04 -3.86 -62.26
C ALA A 755 11.40 -5.00 -63.07
N LYS A 756 12.17 -6.02 -63.44
CA LYS A 756 11.65 -7.21 -64.16
C LYS A 756 10.68 -8.06 -63.35
N SER A 757 10.81 -8.06 -62.03
CA SER A 757 9.86 -8.79 -61.16
C SER A 757 8.50 -8.09 -61.04
N GLN A 758 8.40 -6.80 -61.39
CA GLN A 758 7.19 -6.00 -61.18
C GLN A 758 6.54 -5.49 -62.47
N LEU A 759 7.31 -5.30 -63.54
CA LEU A 759 6.86 -4.70 -64.79
C LEU A 759 7.13 -5.65 -65.96
N SER A 760 6.24 -5.65 -66.96
CA SER A 760 6.45 -6.39 -68.20
C SER A 760 7.57 -5.77 -69.05
N GLU A 761 8.16 -6.55 -69.97
CA GLU A 761 9.24 -6.07 -70.83
C GLU A 761 8.83 -4.85 -71.69
N LYS A 762 7.55 -4.76 -72.07
CA LYS A 762 6.99 -3.60 -72.78
C LYS A 762 6.91 -2.36 -71.90
N GLU A 763 6.51 -2.50 -70.65
CA GLU A 763 6.41 -1.39 -69.68
C GLU A 763 7.79 -0.87 -69.26
N LEU A 764 8.82 -1.72 -69.31
CA LEU A 764 10.21 -1.36 -69.04
C LEU A 764 10.91 -0.65 -70.22
N GLY A 765 10.28 -0.57 -71.39
CA GLY A 765 10.88 0.08 -72.57
C GLY A 765 12.17 -0.61 -73.07
N LEU A 766 12.40 -1.88 -72.74
CA LEU A 766 13.63 -2.62 -73.07
C LEU A 766 13.88 -2.73 -74.59
N GLU A 767 12.81 -2.71 -75.38
CA GLU A 767 12.88 -2.66 -76.86
C GLU A 767 13.43 -1.31 -77.38
N LYS A 768 13.10 -0.19 -76.71
CA LYS A 768 13.58 1.17 -77.07
C LYS A 768 15.00 1.44 -76.62
N LEU A 769 15.45 0.78 -75.55
CA LEU A 769 16.79 0.95 -74.97
C LEU A 769 17.88 0.09 -75.65
N GLY A 770 17.54 -0.70 -76.67
CA GLY A 770 18.49 -1.57 -77.39
C GLY A 770 18.95 -2.82 -76.61
N LEU A 771 18.58 -2.94 -75.34
CA LEU A 771 18.97 -4.01 -74.42
C LEU A 771 18.33 -5.37 -74.76
N ALA A 772 17.26 -5.39 -75.54
CA ALA A 772 16.67 -6.63 -76.06
C ALA A 772 17.59 -7.35 -77.06
N LYS A 773 18.44 -6.62 -77.80
CA LYS A 773 19.30 -7.19 -78.87
C LYS A 773 20.68 -7.68 -78.39
N GLU A 774 21.27 -7.06 -77.37
CA GLU A 774 22.56 -7.53 -76.80
C GLU A 774 22.45 -8.93 -76.16
N LYS A 775 21.25 -9.35 -75.76
CA LYS A 775 20.99 -10.69 -75.24
C LYS A 775 20.99 -11.78 -76.31
N ALA A 776 20.51 -11.47 -77.52
CA ALA A 776 20.51 -12.46 -78.60
C ALA A 776 21.94 -12.88 -78.98
N GLU A 777 22.90 -11.95 -78.95
CA GLU A 777 24.32 -12.22 -79.24
C GLU A 777 25.08 -12.85 -78.06
N LYS A 778 24.79 -12.46 -76.81
CA LYS A 778 25.44 -13.07 -75.63
C LYS A 778 24.92 -14.48 -75.31
N GLU A 779 23.65 -14.79 -75.58
CA GLU A 779 23.09 -16.14 -75.40
C GLU A 779 23.42 -17.09 -76.57
N THR A 780 23.62 -16.59 -77.80
CA THR A 780 24.14 -17.42 -78.91
C THR A 780 25.63 -17.74 -78.72
N ASN A 781 26.45 -16.81 -78.24
CA ASN A 781 27.87 -17.09 -77.97
C ASN A 781 28.12 -18.06 -76.81
N LYS A 782 27.17 -18.21 -75.87
CA LYS A 782 27.25 -19.23 -74.80
C LYS A 782 26.82 -20.64 -75.25
N LYS A 783 26.11 -20.77 -76.38
CA LYS A 783 25.67 -22.07 -76.93
C LYS A 783 26.58 -22.63 -78.03
N GLY A 784 27.54 -21.84 -78.55
CA GLY A 784 28.50 -22.27 -79.58
C GLY A 784 29.86 -22.80 -79.06
N GLY A 785 30.03 -22.92 -77.74
CA GLY A 785 31.28 -23.39 -77.11
C GLY A 785 31.02 -24.50 -76.10
N LYS A 786 30.54 -25.65 -76.57
CA LYS A 786 30.64 -26.94 -75.89
C LYS A 786 30.84 -28.04 -76.91
#